data_AF-A0A4T0HZU6-F1
#
_entry.id   AF-A0A4T0HZU6-F1
#
_cell.length_a   1.000
_cell.length_b   1.000
_cell.length_c   1.000
_cell.angle_alpha   90.00
_cell.angle_beta   90.00
_cell.angle_gamma   90.00
#
_symmetry.space_group_name_H-M   'P 1'
#
loop_
_entity.id
_entity.type
_entity.pdbx_description
1 polymer ?
#
loop_
_entity_poly.entity_id
_entity_poly.type
_entity_poly.pdbx_seq_one_letter_code
_entity_poly.pdbx_strand_id
1 'polypeptide(L)'
;MRLIIRDDKPAVGGFTANYIAKRINEFQPTNDHPRFVLGLPTGSSPLPVYHKLIDLHNRGKVSFKHVITFNMDDKVDIEPHNAHILDGEAENLVEECARYEEKIEAVGGIDLFLGGIGEDGHIAFNEPGSSLASRTRMKTLAYDTIVANARFFDNDIAKVPKMALTVGIATVMDAREVIIVITGKHKAPALAKSIEEGVNHMWTVSAIQQHPWAMVVADEDATLELRVGTVRYFKSIESVQAQQELKYALANPFALDRPETLEHTLDAGATCAAYNHGGKYKGTLLATGRFDGFVNIWDMLTLAPLRVLEAHVKAVVTVSWSANSRYLLSACRDWSCVLWDVETGERVHTIKYDAPVQEAFLHPFISTSVVATLSTQQTYLVDLSQLRQKEKLAKTEIGMLWETDSNGQAIQRSQMTTAMFSPSGRFIVGGTSQGCLLIFELPSLNVISETAICNGAIKRIAIDNRDRLVACTSRDRTIRVASISDDLRQITTLFRFADEIDRTIWNGVTFSNDNEYIIGGSGHKAGHYIYIWDTTSGTLIKVVEGPRSPLHDVIWHPTKPHMASIDSHGQILTWTTNNKQRWAAFAPGFEELETNIEYKEKEDEFDIYVDQDNKVVKGVEDERAVDVDGVNEGGERKVPEYLQGYVDIDDDYNFFPSQPDLSDVEQVDRRILLKPQPPTAMEYVRGKQDLPPPGGFETVKYKRSLPLKGPSGAVIFGTILAISGWGFYKLGQGNLEMRELEREKIWSRINIVPALMAENDRDIYRRERAAMARESEIMKDVKGWQVGQSVYNGKRYNTPSMYVL
;
A
#
# COMPACT_ATOMS: atom_id res chain seq x y z
N MET A 1 15.83 0.59 15.21
CA MET A 1 16.61 1.75 14.71
C MET A 1 16.85 1.62 13.20
N ARG A 2 16.71 2.70 12.43
CA ARG A 2 17.03 2.78 10.99
C ARG A 2 18.17 3.76 10.74
N LEU A 3 19.00 3.52 9.72
CA LEU A 3 20.01 4.48 9.23
C LEU A 3 19.71 4.77 7.75
N ILE A 4 19.38 6.02 7.45
CA ILE A 4 19.07 6.53 6.12
C ILE A 4 20.26 7.37 5.66
N ILE A 5 20.81 7.05 4.49
CA ILE A 5 21.99 7.72 3.94
C ILE A 5 21.56 8.52 2.71
N ARG A 6 21.95 9.79 2.66
CA ARG A 6 21.70 10.69 1.53
C ARG A 6 23.02 11.24 1.01
N ASP A 7 23.00 11.71 -0.24
CA ASP A 7 24.22 12.12 -0.93
C ASP A 7 24.86 13.35 -0.27
N ASP A 8 24.03 14.29 0.18
CA ASP A 8 24.51 15.54 0.74
C ASP A 8 23.66 16.09 1.90
N LYS A 9 24.20 17.11 2.56
CA LYS A 9 23.56 17.80 3.69
C LYS A 9 22.19 18.42 3.33
N PRO A 10 21.99 19.08 2.18
CA PRO A 10 20.66 19.50 1.72
C PRO A 10 19.65 18.35 1.57
N ALA A 11 20.05 17.20 1.02
CA ALA A 11 19.19 16.04 0.83
C ALA A 11 18.78 15.41 2.16
N VAL A 12 19.69 15.36 3.15
CA VAL A 12 19.35 15.00 4.54
C VAL A 12 18.29 15.94 5.11
N GLY A 13 18.47 17.25 4.92
CA GLY A 13 17.49 18.27 5.32
C GLY A 13 16.13 18.08 4.63
N GLY A 14 16.15 17.86 3.32
CA GLY A 14 15.00 17.62 2.47
C GLY A 14 14.17 16.42 2.92
N PHE A 15 14.83 15.27 3.07
CA PHE A 15 14.21 14.03 3.51
C PHE A 15 13.58 14.17 4.89
N THR A 16 14.34 14.69 5.86
CA THR A 16 13.88 14.82 7.24
C THR A 16 12.71 15.80 7.37
N ALA A 17 12.76 16.94 6.67
CA ALA A 17 11.67 17.92 6.69
C ALA A 17 10.39 17.38 6.05
N ASN A 18 10.51 16.68 4.92
CA ASN A 18 9.37 16.02 4.29
C ASN A 18 8.76 14.95 5.20
N TYR A 19 9.60 14.19 5.92
CA TYR A 19 9.13 13.18 6.87
C TYR A 19 8.37 13.83 8.04
N ILE A 20 8.92 14.88 8.66
CA ILE A 20 8.24 15.62 9.74
C ILE A 20 6.91 16.19 9.26
N ALA A 21 6.89 16.85 8.08
CA ALA A 21 5.67 17.38 7.49
C ALA A 21 4.63 16.28 7.23
N LYS A 22 5.07 15.11 6.75
CA LYS A 22 4.21 13.94 6.57
C LYS A 22 3.60 13.49 7.89
N ARG A 23 4.38 13.36 8.97
CA ARG A 23 3.87 12.93 10.29
C ARG A 23 2.87 13.93 10.87
N ILE A 24 3.14 15.23 10.76
CA ILE A 24 2.19 16.28 11.18
C ILE A 24 0.88 16.16 10.40
N ASN A 25 0.96 16.02 9.08
CA ASN A 25 -0.22 15.94 8.21
C ASN A 25 -1.00 14.62 8.40
N GLU A 26 -0.32 13.50 8.64
CA GLU A 26 -0.94 12.21 8.97
C GLU A 26 -1.64 12.24 10.33
N PHE A 27 -1.10 13.00 11.30
CA PHE A 27 -1.67 13.12 12.64
C PHE A 27 -2.89 14.05 12.69
N GLN A 28 -3.04 14.97 11.73
CA GLN A 28 -4.16 15.90 11.60
C GLN A 28 -4.50 16.68 12.89
N PRO A 29 -3.54 17.44 13.47
CA PRO A 29 -3.81 18.17 14.71
C PRO A 29 -4.82 19.31 14.47
N THR A 30 -5.91 19.33 15.26
CA THR A 30 -6.94 20.38 15.27
C THR A 30 -7.09 20.96 16.69
N ASN A 31 -8.01 21.92 16.89
CA ASN A 31 -8.32 22.42 18.24
C ASN A 31 -9.05 21.39 19.11
N ASP A 32 -9.77 20.45 18.52
CA ASP A 32 -10.57 19.42 19.21
C ASP A 32 -9.88 18.04 19.25
N HIS A 33 -8.77 17.88 18.52
CA HIS A 33 -7.90 16.70 18.50
C HIS A 33 -6.64 16.95 19.37
N PRO A 34 -5.99 15.92 19.95
CA PRO A 34 -4.67 16.12 20.56
C PRO A 34 -3.74 16.84 19.59
N ARG A 35 -2.97 17.80 20.13
CA ARG A 35 -1.98 18.57 19.37
C ARG A 35 -0.75 17.71 19.14
N PHE A 36 -0.10 17.87 17.99
CA PHE A 36 1.12 17.12 17.68
C PHE A 36 2.29 17.73 18.45
N VAL A 37 3.02 16.91 19.21
CA VAL A 37 4.09 17.39 20.08
C VAL A 37 5.46 17.14 19.46
N LEU A 38 6.19 18.22 19.17
CA LEU A 38 7.54 18.21 18.61
C LEU A 38 8.60 18.58 19.65
N GLY A 39 9.57 17.69 19.84
CA GLY A 39 10.82 18.02 20.52
C GLY A 39 11.85 18.51 19.51
N LEU A 40 12.32 19.75 19.66
CA LEU A 40 13.22 20.37 18.67
C LEU A 40 14.59 20.68 19.27
N PRO A 41 15.69 20.37 18.57
CA PRO A 41 17.03 20.56 19.09
C PRO A 41 17.60 21.90 18.63
N THR A 42 18.49 22.46 19.45
CA THR A 42 19.35 23.57 19.07
C THR A 42 20.65 23.03 18.47
N GLY A 43 21.18 23.66 17.41
CA GLY A 43 22.48 23.30 16.85
C GLY A 43 22.58 23.45 15.33
N SER A 44 23.74 23.09 14.78
CA SER A 44 24.03 23.27 13.34
C SER A 44 23.60 22.12 12.44
N SER A 45 23.44 20.89 12.98
CA SER A 45 22.98 19.73 12.19
C SER A 45 21.54 19.87 11.65
N PRO A 46 20.56 20.36 12.44
CA PRO A 46 19.16 20.44 12.00
C PRO A 46 18.84 21.68 11.14
N LEU A 47 19.78 22.62 10.95
CA LEU A 47 19.54 23.84 10.16
C LEU A 47 18.97 23.58 8.76
N PRO A 48 19.48 22.61 7.96
CA PRO A 48 18.89 22.29 6.66
C PRO A 48 17.44 21.82 6.75
N VAL A 49 17.09 21.10 7.82
CA VAL A 49 15.71 20.65 8.10
C VAL A 49 14.82 21.86 8.34
N TYR A 50 15.24 22.80 9.20
CA TYR A 50 14.45 24.00 9.50
C TYR A 50 14.23 24.88 8.27
N HIS A 51 15.28 25.12 7.46
CA HIS A 51 15.12 25.87 6.21
C HIS A 51 14.11 25.22 5.27
N LYS A 52 14.11 23.89 5.19
CA LYS A 52 13.16 23.17 4.34
C LYS A 52 11.74 23.16 4.92
N LEU A 53 11.58 23.05 6.24
CA LEU A 53 10.28 23.15 6.90
C LEU A 53 9.64 24.54 6.68
N ILE A 54 10.45 25.61 6.74
CA ILE A 54 10.00 26.98 6.41
C ILE A 54 9.54 27.05 4.96
N ASP A 55 10.30 26.48 4.01
CA ASP A 55 9.92 26.41 2.60
C ASP A 55 8.61 25.62 2.38
N LEU A 56 8.43 24.49 3.06
CA LEU A 56 7.19 23.71 3.01
C LEU A 56 5.99 24.46 3.59
N HIS A 57 6.19 25.19 4.68
CA HIS A 57 5.15 26.00 5.31
C HIS A 57 4.74 27.19 4.42
N ASN A 58 5.71 27.93 3.87
CA ASN A 58 5.46 29.04 2.95
C ASN A 58 4.71 28.60 1.68
N ARG A 59 4.85 27.32 1.28
CA ARG A 59 4.12 26.71 0.15
C ARG A 59 2.76 26.12 0.54
N GLY A 60 2.34 26.26 1.81
CA GLY A 60 1.08 25.71 2.32
C GLY A 60 1.05 24.18 2.44
N LYS A 61 2.20 23.49 2.42
CA LYS A 61 2.27 22.01 2.51
C LYS A 61 2.22 21.47 3.94
N VAL A 62 2.47 22.31 4.94
CA VAL A 62 2.42 21.96 6.37
C VAL A 62 2.04 23.20 7.19
N SER A 63 1.23 23.03 8.23
CA SER A 63 0.90 24.09 9.20
C SER A 63 1.37 23.69 10.59
N PHE A 64 1.86 24.67 11.35
CA PHE A 64 2.30 24.48 12.74
C PHE A 64 1.32 25.05 13.77
N LYS A 65 0.16 25.54 13.33
CA LYS A 65 -0.84 26.22 14.17
C LYS A 65 -1.30 25.38 15.38
N HIS A 66 -1.47 24.08 15.17
CA HIS A 66 -1.90 23.13 16.20
C HIS A 66 -0.77 22.21 16.67
N VAL A 67 0.48 22.66 16.53
CA VAL A 67 1.68 21.94 16.97
C VAL A 67 2.17 22.55 18.27
N ILE A 68 2.54 21.70 19.23
CA ILE A 68 3.23 22.09 20.47
C ILE A 68 4.72 21.83 20.27
N THR A 69 5.55 22.82 20.57
CA THR A 69 7.00 22.68 20.47
C THR A 69 7.65 22.76 21.83
N PHE A 70 8.61 21.86 22.04
CA PHE A 70 9.52 21.90 23.17
C PHE A 70 10.92 22.26 22.67
N ASN A 71 11.59 23.15 23.39
CA ASN A 71 12.98 23.57 23.19
C ASN A 71 13.22 24.42 21.91
N MET A 72 12.21 25.19 21.48
CA MET A 72 12.30 26.17 20.38
C MET A 72 11.39 27.39 20.64
N ASP A 73 11.86 28.59 20.25
CA ASP A 73 11.10 29.86 20.33
C ASP A 73 9.99 29.98 19.26
N ASP A 74 9.10 30.96 19.46
CA ASP A 74 7.90 31.33 18.70
C ASP A 74 8.19 31.92 17.29
N LYS A 75 8.86 31.17 16.42
CA LYS A 75 9.37 31.75 15.15
C LYS A 75 8.55 31.46 13.88
N VAL A 76 7.53 30.60 13.91
CA VAL A 76 6.71 30.25 12.73
C VAL A 76 5.32 29.79 13.14
N ASP A 77 4.24 30.52 12.80
CA ASP A 77 2.80 30.14 12.87
C ASP A 77 2.38 29.18 14.02
N ILE A 78 3.04 29.28 15.18
CA ILE A 78 2.80 28.50 16.39
C ILE A 78 2.20 29.48 17.40
N GLU A 79 1.09 29.11 18.02
CA GLU A 79 0.50 29.94 19.06
C GLU A 79 1.50 30.09 20.22
N PRO A 80 1.75 31.30 20.76
CA PRO A 80 2.80 31.51 21.76
C PRO A 80 2.70 30.62 23.01
N HIS A 81 1.49 30.21 23.42
CA HIS A 81 1.31 29.30 24.55
C HIS A 81 1.67 27.84 24.24
N ASN A 82 1.93 27.49 22.97
CA ASN A 82 2.31 26.16 22.52
C ASN A 82 3.83 26.01 22.35
N ALA A 83 4.57 27.12 22.47
CA ALA A 83 6.02 27.10 22.48
C ALA A 83 6.52 27.03 23.93
N HIS A 84 7.27 25.98 24.24
CA HIS A 84 7.82 25.75 25.57
C HIS A 84 9.35 25.70 25.51
N ILE A 85 10.00 26.62 26.22
CA ILE A 85 11.46 26.69 26.36
C ILE A 85 11.84 26.63 27.85
N LEU A 86 13.01 26.08 28.15
CA LEU A 86 13.58 26.07 29.49
C LEU A 86 14.06 27.47 29.87
N ASP A 87 13.56 27.99 31.00
CA ASP A 87 13.98 29.29 31.51
C ASP A 87 15.32 29.18 32.26
N GLY A 88 16.39 29.63 31.58
CA GLY A 88 17.74 29.66 32.15
C GLY A 88 17.98 30.73 33.22
N GLU A 89 17.04 31.66 33.41
CA GLU A 89 17.12 32.77 34.38
C GLU A 89 16.20 32.54 35.61
N ALA A 90 15.52 31.40 35.68
CA ALA A 90 14.62 31.07 36.79
C ALA A 90 15.34 31.06 38.15
N GLU A 91 14.67 31.55 39.20
CA GLU A 91 15.22 31.60 40.57
C GLU A 91 15.62 30.21 41.10
N ASN A 92 14.86 29.17 40.73
CA ASN A 92 15.14 27.78 41.08
C ASN A 92 15.16 26.87 39.84
N LEU A 93 16.36 26.67 39.31
CA LEU A 93 16.59 25.87 38.09
C LEU A 93 16.17 24.39 38.21
N VAL A 94 16.20 23.81 39.41
CA VAL A 94 15.79 22.40 39.63
C VAL A 94 14.28 22.26 39.51
N GLU A 95 13.54 23.20 40.11
CA GLU A 95 12.08 23.26 40.02
C GLU A 95 11.63 23.58 38.60
N GLU A 96 12.36 24.43 37.87
CA GLU A 96 12.10 24.69 36.46
C GLU A 96 12.23 23.42 35.60
N CYS A 97 13.28 22.62 35.81
CA CYS A 97 13.43 21.33 35.13
C CYS A 97 12.27 20.37 35.44
N ALA A 98 11.82 20.31 36.70
CA ALA A 98 10.69 19.46 37.08
C ALA A 98 9.37 19.94 36.44
N ARG A 99 9.12 21.25 36.45
CA ARG A 99 7.97 21.87 35.79
C ARG A 99 7.96 21.60 34.28
N TYR A 100 9.14 21.59 33.65
CA TYR A 100 9.28 21.30 32.24
C TYR A 100 8.91 19.86 31.89
N GLU A 101 9.35 18.88 32.69
CA GLU A 101 8.94 17.47 32.54
C GLU A 101 7.44 17.28 32.79
N GLU A 102 6.87 17.94 33.80
CA GLU A 102 5.43 17.90 34.08
C GLU A 102 4.60 18.45 32.91
N LYS A 103 5.07 19.51 32.24
CA LYS A 103 4.43 20.04 31.02
C LYS A 103 4.46 19.03 29.86
N ILE A 104 5.57 18.32 29.68
CA ILE A 104 5.68 17.27 28.64
C ILE A 104 4.67 16.15 28.94
N GLU A 105 4.57 15.73 30.20
CA GLU A 105 3.63 14.69 30.61
C GLU A 105 2.17 15.15 30.47
N ALA A 106 1.87 16.39 30.83
CA ALA A 106 0.52 16.97 30.75
C ALA A 106 -0.04 17.02 29.33
N VAL A 107 0.82 17.16 28.31
CA VAL A 107 0.40 17.16 26.90
C VAL A 107 0.41 15.75 26.26
N GLY A 108 0.74 14.71 27.02
CA GLY A 108 0.72 13.32 26.56
C GLY A 108 2.05 12.78 26.01
N GLY A 109 3.17 13.48 26.28
CA GLY A 109 4.51 13.12 25.82
C GLY A 109 4.88 13.70 24.46
N ILE A 110 6.10 13.41 24.00
CA ILE A 110 6.61 13.90 22.71
C ILE A 110 6.29 12.89 21.61
N ASP A 111 5.60 13.30 20.55
CA ASP A 111 5.29 12.42 19.40
C ASP A 111 6.53 12.19 18.54
N LEU A 112 7.26 13.26 18.23
CA LEU A 112 8.48 13.19 17.43
C LEU A 112 9.56 14.11 18.01
N PHE A 113 10.68 13.51 18.39
CA PHE A 113 11.86 14.23 18.84
C PHE A 113 12.89 14.31 17.70
N LEU A 114 13.15 15.52 17.21
CA LEU A 114 14.27 15.78 16.33
C LEU A 114 15.52 16.01 17.19
N GLY A 115 16.64 15.41 16.80
CA GLY A 115 17.92 15.51 17.49
C GLY A 115 19.05 15.82 16.52
N GLY A 116 20.01 16.62 16.98
CA GLY A 116 21.33 16.73 16.35
C GLY A 116 22.39 16.16 17.28
N ILE A 117 23.55 15.79 16.72
CA ILE A 117 24.69 15.31 17.51
C ILE A 117 25.85 16.30 17.52
N GLY A 118 26.60 16.30 18.63
CA GLY A 118 27.94 16.89 18.74
C GLY A 118 29.02 16.07 18.02
N GLU A 119 30.21 16.64 17.87
CA GLU A 119 31.40 15.94 17.32
C GLU A 119 31.86 14.75 18.19
N ASP A 120 31.64 14.89 19.49
CA ASP A 120 31.82 13.90 20.55
C ASP A 120 30.60 12.98 20.73
N GLY A 121 29.58 13.09 19.87
CA GLY A 121 28.37 12.30 19.91
C GLY A 121 27.40 12.61 21.06
N HIS A 122 27.47 13.79 21.67
CA HIS A 122 26.44 14.17 22.63
C HIS A 122 25.08 14.44 21.95
N ILE A 123 23.97 14.06 22.60
CA ILE A 123 22.61 14.50 22.24
C ILE A 123 22.14 15.57 23.22
N ALA A 124 21.59 16.67 22.69
CA ALA A 124 20.95 17.73 23.47
C ALA A 124 21.82 18.28 24.62
N PHE A 125 23.12 18.54 24.42
CA PHE A 125 24.09 18.95 25.46
C PHE A 125 24.37 17.91 26.57
N ASN A 126 23.93 16.66 26.42
CA ASN A 126 24.33 15.58 27.33
C ASN A 126 25.76 15.12 27.02
N GLU A 127 26.74 15.88 27.53
CA GLU A 127 28.18 15.64 27.37
C GLU A 127 28.58 14.19 27.72
N PRO A 128 29.68 13.67 27.14
CA PRO A 128 30.25 12.38 27.51
C PRO A 128 30.36 12.19 29.04
N GLY A 129 29.91 11.04 29.53
CA GLY A 129 29.81 10.74 30.96
C GLY A 129 28.45 11.09 31.59
N SER A 130 27.50 11.61 30.81
CA SER A 130 26.12 11.83 31.28
C SER A 130 25.35 10.52 31.47
N SER A 131 24.57 10.43 32.54
CA SER A 131 23.70 9.27 32.78
C SER A 131 22.67 9.11 31.65
N LEU A 132 22.56 7.91 31.08
CA LEU A 132 21.56 7.60 30.04
C LEU A 132 20.12 7.61 30.59
N ALA A 133 19.95 7.43 31.91
CA ALA A 133 18.65 7.49 32.58
C ALA A 133 18.30 8.90 33.09
N SER A 134 19.07 9.92 32.70
CA SER A 134 18.85 11.28 33.16
C SER A 134 17.62 11.92 32.53
N ARG A 135 16.87 12.66 33.35
CA ARG A 135 15.79 13.58 32.94
C ARG A 135 16.35 14.99 32.72
N THR A 136 15.49 15.93 32.34
CA THR A 136 15.84 17.34 32.17
C THR A 136 16.52 17.88 33.43
N ARG A 137 17.68 18.52 33.25
CA ARG A 137 18.54 18.97 34.37
C ARG A 137 19.53 20.03 33.95
N MET A 138 20.19 20.62 34.94
CA MET A 138 21.41 21.41 34.73
C MET A 138 22.59 20.52 34.33
N LYS A 139 23.38 20.99 33.36
CA LYS A 139 24.60 20.34 32.91
C LYS A 139 25.73 21.35 32.78
N THR A 140 26.88 21.01 33.38
CA THR A 140 28.13 21.73 33.17
C THR A 140 28.64 21.47 31.76
N LEU A 141 28.95 22.55 31.04
CA LEU A 141 29.44 22.47 29.67
C LEU A 141 30.92 22.09 29.64
N ALA A 142 31.31 21.25 28.69
CA ALA A 142 32.71 20.95 28.43
C ALA A 142 33.44 22.17 27.84
N TYR A 143 34.76 22.24 27.99
CA TYR A 143 35.54 23.35 27.43
C TYR A 143 35.36 23.47 25.91
N ASP A 144 35.36 22.34 25.19
CA ASP A 144 35.16 22.34 23.74
C ASP A 144 33.77 22.85 23.34
N THR A 145 32.74 22.53 24.13
CA THR A 145 31.38 23.06 23.96
C THR A 145 31.32 24.56 24.23
N ILE A 146 32.07 25.07 25.20
CA ILE A 146 32.19 26.51 25.47
C ILE A 146 32.86 27.22 24.28
N VAL A 147 33.95 26.66 23.76
CA VAL A 147 34.66 27.21 22.58
C VAL A 147 33.77 27.20 21.34
N ALA A 148 33.07 26.09 21.08
CA ALA A 148 32.18 25.97 19.92
C ALA A 148 30.99 26.94 19.96
N ASN A 149 30.51 27.28 21.16
CA ASN A 149 29.41 28.23 21.37
C ASN A 149 29.85 29.69 21.49
N ALA A 150 31.16 29.98 21.62
CA ALA A 150 31.68 31.36 21.67
C ALA A 150 31.24 32.19 20.46
N ARG A 151 30.98 31.56 19.31
CA ARG A 151 30.40 32.19 18.11
C ARG A 151 29.08 32.95 18.35
N PHE A 152 28.32 32.58 19.37
CA PHE A 152 27.07 33.25 19.76
C PHE A 152 27.30 34.42 20.73
N PHE A 153 28.52 34.61 21.22
CA PHE A 153 28.91 35.61 22.21
C PHE A 153 30.08 36.47 21.71
N ASP A 154 30.00 36.95 20.46
CA ASP A 154 31.03 37.77 19.80
C ASP A 154 32.42 37.12 19.74
N ASN A 155 32.49 35.77 19.76
CA ASN A 155 33.72 34.99 19.90
C ASN A 155 34.49 35.23 21.22
N ASP A 156 33.82 35.76 22.25
CA ASP A 156 34.39 35.96 23.59
C ASP A 156 34.02 34.80 24.52
N ILE A 157 35.00 33.96 24.83
CA ILE A 157 34.87 32.78 25.70
C ILE A 157 34.43 33.19 27.12
N ALA A 158 34.79 34.39 27.60
CA ALA A 158 34.47 34.82 28.95
C ALA A 158 32.97 35.08 29.15
N LYS A 159 32.25 35.40 28.08
CA LYS A 159 30.81 35.66 28.09
C LYS A 159 29.96 34.40 27.99
N VAL A 160 30.56 33.26 27.61
CA VAL A 160 29.84 32.00 27.43
C VAL A 160 29.48 31.42 28.80
N PRO A 161 28.19 31.09 29.06
CA PRO A 161 27.78 30.41 30.28
C PRO A 161 28.52 29.08 30.48
N LYS A 162 28.86 28.75 31.72
CA LYS A 162 29.56 27.48 32.05
C LYS A 162 28.59 26.31 32.32
N MET A 163 27.30 26.60 32.41
CA MET A 163 26.23 25.64 32.66
C MET A 163 25.08 25.91 31.69
N ALA A 164 24.36 24.85 31.32
CA ALA A 164 23.16 24.93 30.50
C ALA A 164 22.06 24.01 31.07
N LEU A 165 20.81 24.36 30.82
CA LEU A 165 19.69 23.43 30.99
C LEU A 165 19.59 22.54 29.76
N THR A 166 19.40 21.24 29.99
CA THR A 166 19.37 20.22 28.93
C THR A 166 18.21 19.27 29.14
N VAL A 167 17.58 18.87 28.03
CA VAL A 167 16.64 17.75 28.01
C VAL A 167 17.41 16.45 28.24
N GLY A 168 16.95 15.66 29.21
CA GLY A 168 17.61 14.40 29.58
C GLY A 168 17.52 13.33 28.51
N ILE A 169 18.46 12.39 28.51
CA ILE A 169 18.47 11.26 27.56
C ILE A 169 17.22 10.40 27.75
N ALA A 170 16.78 10.16 28.99
CA ALA A 170 15.55 9.40 29.25
C ALA A 170 14.32 10.10 28.67
N THR A 171 14.28 11.44 28.73
CA THR A 171 13.18 12.23 28.15
C THR A 171 13.16 12.14 26.62
N VAL A 172 14.34 12.12 25.97
CA VAL A 172 14.43 11.85 24.52
C VAL A 172 13.96 10.44 24.18
N MET A 173 14.31 9.45 25.01
CA MET A 173 13.97 8.04 24.80
C MET A 173 12.50 7.70 25.09
N ASP A 174 11.78 8.57 25.79
CA ASP A 174 10.33 8.44 26.02
C ASP A 174 9.49 8.99 24.87
N ALA A 175 10.10 9.68 23.91
CA ALA A 175 9.39 10.15 22.72
C ALA A 175 8.86 8.95 21.90
N ARG A 176 7.74 9.10 21.19
CA ARG A 176 7.21 8.00 20.37
C ARG A 176 8.11 7.69 19.18
N GLU A 177 8.68 8.73 18.58
CA GLU A 177 9.65 8.65 17.49
C GLU A 177 10.85 9.56 17.74
N VAL A 178 12.05 9.10 17.40
CA VAL A 178 13.28 9.88 17.53
C VAL A 178 14.00 9.91 16.19
N ILE A 179 14.29 11.11 15.69
CA ILE A 179 15.05 11.33 14.46
C ILE A 179 16.34 12.05 14.79
N ILE A 180 17.49 11.43 14.49
CA ILE A 180 18.81 12.03 14.69
C ILE A 180 19.42 12.40 13.35
N VAL A 181 19.77 13.69 13.18
CA VAL A 181 20.39 14.22 11.97
C VAL A 181 21.89 14.39 12.19
N ILE A 182 22.68 13.77 11.30
CA ILE A 182 24.14 13.74 11.37
C ILE A 182 24.70 14.13 10.01
N THR A 183 25.40 15.26 9.91
CA THR A 183 25.92 15.74 8.62
C THR A 183 27.37 16.19 8.75
N GLY A 184 28.21 15.77 7.81
CA GLY A 184 29.58 16.20 7.63
C GLY A 184 30.63 15.29 8.27
N LYS A 185 31.81 15.27 7.66
CA LYS A 185 32.94 14.40 8.00
C LYS A 185 33.41 14.47 9.46
N HIS A 186 33.36 15.64 10.09
CA HIS A 186 33.77 15.84 11.49
C HIS A 186 32.93 15.04 12.49
N LYS A 187 31.74 14.55 12.07
CA LYS A 187 30.84 13.75 12.90
C LYS A 187 30.87 12.25 12.55
N ALA A 188 31.70 11.85 11.59
CA ALA A 188 31.82 10.45 11.19
C ALA A 188 32.25 9.52 12.32
N PRO A 189 33.22 9.89 13.19
CA PRO A 189 33.57 9.06 14.35
C PRO A 189 32.37 8.85 15.28
N ALA A 190 31.59 9.91 15.52
CA ALA A 190 30.41 9.83 16.36
C ALA A 190 29.37 8.87 15.76
N LEU A 191 29.07 8.96 14.46
CA LEU A 191 28.16 8.02 13.78
C LEU A 191 28.66 6.57 13.90
N ALA A 192 29.95 6.34 13.64
CA ALA A 192 30.53 5.00 13.72
C ALA A 192 30.38 4.38 15.12
N LYS A 193 30.71 5.16 16.16
CA LYS A 193 30.56 4.76 17.57
C LYS A 193 29.09 4.57 17.97
N SER A 194 28.18 5.29 17.34
CA SER A 194 26.73 5.20 17.61
C SER A 194 26.09 3.96 17.02
N ILE A 195 26.60 3.45 15.89
CA ILE A 195 25.95 2.39 15.10
C ILE A 195 26.68 1.05 15.27
N GLU A 196 28.02 1.04 15.29
CA GLU A 196 28.81 -0.20 15.27
C GLU A 196 29.26 -0.66 16.66
N GLU A 197 29.30 0.24 17.64
CA GLU A 197 29.72 -0.08 19.01
C GLU A 197 28.54 -0.18 19.98
N GLY A 198 28.79 -0.77 21.14
CA GLY A 198 27.77 -0.95 22.17
C GLY A 198 27.34 0.37 22.83
N VAL A 199 26.11 0.37 23.35
CA VAL A 199 25.52 1.50 24.08
C VAL A 199 26.40 1.88 25.26
N ASN A 200 26.83 3.14 25.32
CA ASN A 200 27.67 3.66 26.39
C ASN A 200 27.43 5.16 26.64
N HIS A 201 27.75 5.63 27.85
CA HIS A 201 27.54 7.02 28.24
C HIS A 201 28.62 7.99 27.71
N MET A 202 29.71 7.49 27.12
CA MET A 202 30.73 8.34 26.50
C MET A 202 30.25 8.85 25.14
N TRP A 203 29.44 8.06 24.44
CA TRP A 203 28.76 8.43 23.21
C TRP A 203 27.26 8.41 23.47
N THR A 204 26.70 9.47 24.07
CA THR A 204 25.32 9.44 24.58
C THR A 204 24.28 9.20 23.48
N VAL A 205 24.59 9.55 22.24
CA VAL A 205 23.82 9.17 21.05
C VAL A 205 23.61 7.67 20.89
N SER A 206 24.53 6.81 21.35
CA SER A 206 24.39 5.36 21.24
C SER A 206 23.15 4.81 21.95
N ALA A 207 22.56 5.56 22.89
CA ALA A 207 21.31 5.20 23.55
C ALA A 207 20.14 4.97 22.57
N ILE A 208 20.13 5.63 21.40
CA ILE A 208 19.07 5.49 20.40
C ILE A 208 18.97 4.07 19.83
N GLN A 209 20.02 3.25 19.96
CA GLN A 209 19.97 1.84 19.58
C GLN A 209 18.87 1.08 20.36
N GLN A 210 18.54 1.53 21.57
CA GLN A 210 17.52 0.93 22.43
C GLN A 210 16.10 1.44 22.13
N HIS A 211 15.96 2.48 21.31
CA HIS A 211 14.67 3.09 21.01
C HIS A 211 13.92 2.28 19.94
N PRO A 212 12.64 1.90 20.17
CA PRO A 212 11.88 1.09 19.23
C PRO A 212 11.72 1.77 17.86
N TRP A 213 11.56 3.10 17.85
CA TRP A 213 11.31 3.92 16.67
C TRP A 213 12.36 5.02 16.48
N ALA A 214 13.65 4.64 16.52
CA ALA A 214 14.74 5.57 16.17
C ALA A 214 15.08 5.54 14.68
N MET A 215 15.30 6.71 14.09
CA MET A 215 15.82 6.92 12.75
C MET A 215 17.04 7.84 12.80
N VAL A 216 18.12 7.44 12.14
CA VAL A 216 19.30 8.26 11.93
C VAL A 216 19.32 8.64 10.46
N VAL A 217 19.43 9.93 10.15
CA VAL A 217 19.56 10.42 8.78
C VAL A 217 20.94 11.07 8.64
N ALA A 218 21.77 10.51 7.77
CA ALA A 218 23.16 10.89 7.58
C ALA A 218 23.48 11.24 6.12
N ASP A 219 24.45 12.15 5.92
CA ASP A 219 25.05 12.36 4.59
C ASP A 219 26.19 11.36 4.35
N GLU A 220 26.62 11.17 3.10
CA GLU A 220 27.72 10.25 2.79
C GLU A 220 29.01 10.60 3.54
N ASP A 221 29.31 11.89 3.71
CA ASP A 221 30.48 12.37 4.45
C ASP A 221 30.50 11.92 5.92
N ALA A 222 29.33 11.84 6.56
CA ALA A 222 29.23 11.32 7.93
C ALA A 222 29.46 9.81 8.01
N THR A 223 29.41 9.08 6.90
CA THR A 223 29.59 7.61 6.87
C THR A 223 31.04 7.16 6.70
N LEU A 224 31.99 8.09 6.53
CA LEU A 224 33.38 7.78 6.18
C LEU A 224 34.12 6.86 7.17
N GLU A 225 33.75 6.89 8.46
CA GLU A 225 34.33 6.04 9.51
C GLU A 225 33.52 4.75 9.76
N LEU A 226 32.37 4.59 9.11
CA LEU A 226 31.63 3.32 9.13
C LEU A 226 32.34 2.28 8.26
N ARG A 227 32.24 1.00 8.65
CA ARG A 227 32.70 -0.09 7.79
C ARG A 227 31.87 -0.11 6.51
N VAL A 228 32.54 -0.36 5.40
CA VAL A 228 31.91 -0.48 4.07
C VAL A 228 30.76 -1.51 4.08
N GLY A 229 30.92 -2.61 4.83
CA GLY A 229 29.86 -3.61 5.02
C GLY A 229 28.61 -3.05 5.70
N THR A 230 28.78 -2.21 6.73
CA THR A 230 27.68 -1.55 7.46
C THR A 230 26.93 -0.58 6.56
N VAL A 231 27.66 0.25 5.81
CA VAL A 231 27.07 1.21 4.86
C VAL A 231 26.27 0.49 3.78
N ARG A 232 26.84 -0.57 3.19
CA ARG A 232 26.15 -1.40 2.18
C ARG A 232 24.92 -2.08 2.74
N TYR A 233 24.97 -2.59 3.96
CA TYR A 233 23.84 -3.23 4.62
C TYR A 233 22.64 -2.26 4.74
N PHE A 234 22.86 -1.05 5.27
CA PHE A 234 21.76 -0.09 5.42
C PHE A 234 21.25 0.45 4.08
N LYS A 235 22.14 0.73 3.11
CA LYS A 235 21.71 1.08 1.74
C LYS A 235 20.92 -0.07 1.08
N SER A 236 21.30 -1.33 1.31
CA SER A 236 20.57 -2.49 0.76
C SER A 236 19.21 -2.70 1.40
N ILE A 237 19.06 -2.42 2.70
CA ILE A 237 17.75 -2.53 3.36
C ILE A 237 16.81 -1.47 2.81
N GLU A 238 17.29 -0.25 2.61
CA GLU A 238 16.50 0.83 2.03
C GLU A 238 16.09 0.51 0.58
N SER A 239 17.00 0.01 -0.23
CA SER A 239 16.68 -0.39 -1.61
C SER A 239 15.73 -1.57 -1.67
N VAL A 240 15.89 -2.57 -0.80
CA VAL A 240 14.96 -3.71 -0.68
C VAL A 240 13.59 -3.23 -0.23
N GLN A 241 13.49 -2.30 0.72
CA GLN A 241 12.21 -1.76 1.15
C GLN A 241 11.50 -0.98 0.03
N ALA A 242 12.22 -0.11 -0.68
CA ALA A 242 11.67 0.61 -1.84
C ALA A 242 11.27 -0.35 -2.98
N GLN A 243 12.10 -1.37 -3.26
CA GLN A 243 11.81 -2.42 -4.23
C GLN A 243 10.66 -3.30 -3.78
N GLN A 244 10.45 -3.49 -2.48
CA GLN A 244 9.37 -4.31 -1.93
C GLN A 244 8.05 -3.54 -1.98
N GLU A 245 8.04 -2.24 -1.68
CA GLU A 245 6.90 -1.35 -1.90
C GLU A 245 6.52 -1.28 -3.39
N LEU A 246 7.50 -1.25 -4.29
CA LEU A 246 7.28 -1.28 -5.74
C LEU A 246 6.92 -2.68 -6.28
N LYS A 247 7.51 -3.75 -5.72
CA LYS A 247 7.17 -5.15 -6.03
C LYS A 247 5.75 -5.47 -5.57
N TYR A 248 5.30 -5.03 -4.41
CA TYR A 248 3.90 -5.23 -4.02
C TYR A 248 2.92 -4.62 -5.04
N ALA A 249 3.35 -3.65 -5.84
CA ALA A 249 2.58 -3.12 -6.97
C ALA A 249 2.74 -3.89 -8.31
N LEU A 250 3.81 -4.67 -8.52
CA LEU A 250 4.17 -5.32 -9.80
C LEU A 250 4.43 -6.84 -9.75
N ALA A 251 4.46 -7.47 -8.57
CA ALA A 251 5.14 -8.75 -8.33
C ALA A 251 4.23 -9.92 -8.00
N ASN A 252 3.16 -10.12 -8.77
CA ASN A 252 2.62 -11.47 -8.86
C ASN A 252 2.24 -11.83 -10.30
N PRO A 253 3.23 -12.04 -11.20
CA PRO A 253 2.96 -12.61 -12.54
C PRO A 253 2.41 -14.04 -12.48
N PHE A 254 2.27 -14.61 -11.28
CA PHE A 254 1.67 -15.92 -10.99
C PHE A 254 0.43 -15.80 -10.08
N ALA A 255 -0.06 -14.58 -9.80
CA ALA A 255 -1.38 -14.44 -9.19
C ALA A 255 -2.41 -15.00 -10.15
N LEU A 256 -3.46 -15.61 -9.62
CA LEU A 256 -4.64 -15.94 -10.42
C LEU A 256 -5.18 -14.63 -11.02
N ASP A 257 -5.41 -14.58 -12.33
CA ASP A 257 -5.93 -13.40 -13.04
C ASP A 257 -7.42 -13.13 -12.76
N ARG A 258 -7.97 -13.71 -11.69
CA ARG A 258 -9.40 -13.63 -11.38
C ARG A 258 -9.70 -13.56 -9.88
N PRO A 259 -10.69 -12.74 -9.47
CA PRO A 259 -11.10 -12.61 -8.09
C PRO A 259 -11.92 -13.83 -7.65
N GLU A 260 -11.60 -14.35 -6.47
CA GLU A 260 -12.27 -15.53 -5.88
C GLU A 260 -12.65 -15.31 -4.41
N THR A 261 -11.94 -14.42 -3.71
CA THR A 261 -12.10 -14.22 -2.26
C THR A 261 -12.80 -12.89 -1.99
N LEU A 262 -13.82 -12.93 -1.14
CA LEU A 262 -14.42 -11.73 -0.57
C LEU A 262 -13.44 -11.11 0.43
N GLU A 263 -13.06 -9.85 0.23
CA GLU A 263 -12.08 -9.16 1.06
C GLU A 263 -12.74 -8.16 2.01
N HIS A 264 -13.58 -7.28 1.47
CA HIS A 264 -14.24 -6.22 2.24
C HIS A 264 -15.73 -6.13 1.95
N THR A 265 -16.46 -5.59 2.91
CA THR A 265 -17.89 -5.26 2.81
C THR A 265 -18.05 -3.81 3.25
N LEU A 266 -18.50 -2.94 2.34
CA LEU A 266 -18.73 -1.53 2.59
C LEU A 266 -20.23 -1.28 2.71
N ASP A 267 -20.66 -0.67 3.82
CA ASP A 267 -22.06 -0.29 4.02
C ASP A 267 -22.35 1.06 3.34
N ALA A 268 -22.76 0.99 2.08
CA ALA A 268 -22.94 2.17 1.24
C ALA A 268 -24.40 2.53 0.97
N GLY A 269 -25.35 1.61 1.17
CA GLY A 269 -26.73 1.78 0.69
C GLY A 269 -26.83 1.90 -0.84
N ALA A 270 -25.92 1.25 -1.58
CA ALA A 270 -25.74 1.42 -3.00
C ALA A 270 -26.79 0.66 -3.85
N THR A 271 -27.20 1.26 -4.96
CA THR A 271 -28.03 0.68 -6.01
C THR A 271 -27.25 0.46 -7.29
N CYS A 272 -26.23 1.29 -7.55
CA CYS A 272 -25.33 1.15 -8.68
C CYS A 272 -23.92 1.59 -8.26
N ALA A 273 -22.90 1.10 -8.95
CA ALA A 273 -21.52 1.51 -8.72
C ALA A 273 -20.71 1.53 -10.01
N ALA A 274 -19.66 2.34 -10.06
CA ALA A 274 -18.72 2.39 -11.17
C ALA A 274 -17.33 2.79 -10.71
N TYR A 275 -16.31 2.05 -11.15
CA TYR A 275 -14.91 2.44 -10.97
C TYR A 275 -14.54 3.57 -11.92
N ASN A 276 -13.64 4.44 -11.47
CA ASN A 276 -13.07 5.45 -12.34
C ASN A 276 -12.13 4.80 -13.38
N HIS A 277 -12.28 5.15 -14.66
CA HIS A 277 -11.73 4.35 -15.76
C HIS A 277 -10.62 5.04 -16.58
N GLY A 278 -10.23 6.27 -16.23
CA GLY A 278 -9.09 6.94 -16.85
C GLY A 278 -8.36 7.96 -15.96
N GLY A 279 -7.28 8.53 -16.50
CA GLY A 279 -6.27 9.28 -15.75
C GLY A 279 -5.26 8.38 -15.03
N LYS A 280 -4.28 9.00 -14.37
CA LYS A 280 -3.20 8.32 -13.62
C LYS A 280 -3.71 7.40 -12.51
N TYR A 281 -4.89 7.69 -11.96
CA TYR A 281 -5.48 7.00 -10.80
C TYR A 281 -6.61 6.04 -11.19
N LYS A 282 -6.58 5.49 -12.40
CA LYS A 282 -7.57 4.53 -12.90
C LYS A 282 -7.79 3.36 -11.93
N GLY A 283 -9.04 3.16 -11.50
CA GLY A 283 -9.48 2.10 -10.58
C GLY A 283 -9.33 2.42 -9.09
N THR A 284 -8.75 3.55 -8.71
CA THR A 284 -8.57 3.92 -7.29
C THR A 284 -9.86 4.41 -6.63
N LEU A 285 -10.79 4.98 -7.41
CA LEU A 285 -12.04 5.53 -6.90
C LEU A 285 -13.24 4.69 -7.33
N LEU A 286 -14.21 4.58 -6.44
CA LEU A 286 -15.49 3.93 -6.70
C LEU A 286 -16.64 4.89 -6.43
N ALA A 287 -17.37 5.28 -7.47
CA ALA A 287 -18.62 6.04 -7.33
C ALA A 287 -19.77 5.07 -7.09
N THR A 288 -20.68 5.45 -6.20
CA THR A 288 -21.80 4.62 -5.78
C THR A 288 -23.05 5.48 -5.69
N GLY A 289 -24.11 5.10 -6.39
CA GLY A 289 -25.41 5.74 -6.29
C GLY A 289 -26.24 5.04 -5.21
N ARG A 290 -26.97 5.80 -4.39
CA ARG A 290 -27.73 5.26 -3.25
C ARG A 290 -29.24 5.25 -3.50
N PHE A 291 -29.96 4.46 -2.69
CA PHE A 291 -31.43 4.37 -2.74
C PHE A 291 -32.13 5.68 -2.32
N ASP A 292 -31.47 6.52 -1.53
CA ASP A 292 -31.97 7.81 -1.03
C ASP A 292 -31.65 8.99 -1.96
N GLY A 293 -30.95 8.74 -3.07
CA GLY A 293 -30.60 9.75 -4.07
C GLY A 293 -29.25 10.43 -3.86
N PHE A 294 -28.50 10.03 -2.83
CA PHE A 294 -27.11 10.46 -2.66
C PHE A 294 -26.16 9.69 -3.58
N VAL A 295 -25.01 10.29 -3.88
CA VAL A 295 -23.91 9.63 -4.57
C VAL A 295 -22.66 9.72 -3.70
N ASN A 296 -22.13 8.56 -3.29
CA ASN A 296 -20.89 8.50 -2.52
C ASN A 296 -19.72 8.12 -3.44
N ILE A 297 -18.60 8.81 -3.29
CA ILE A 297 -17.33 8.47 -3.92
C ILE A 297 -16.45 7.88 -2.83
N TRP A 298 -15.92 6.69 -3.06
CA TRP A 298 -15.06 5.95 -2.14
C TRP A 298 -13.64 5.92 -2.69
N ASP A 299 -12.66 6.05 -1.80
CA ASP A 299 -11.28 5.70 -2.10
C ASP A 299 -11.06 4.22 -1.76
N MET A 300 -10.70 3.43 -2.77
CA MET A 300 -10.55 1.98 -2.64
C MET A 300 -9.23 1.57 -1.99
N LEU A 301 -8.27 2.50 -1.84
CA LEU A 301 -7.03 2.23 -1.11
C LEU A 301 -7.24 2.34 0.40
N THR A 302 -7.99 3.34 0.85
CA THR A 302 -8.29 3.58 2.27
C THR A 302 -9.63 2.98 2.72
N LEU A 303 -10.49 2.59 1.77
CA LEU A 303 -11.88 2.15 1.98
C LEU A 303 -12.77 3.21 2.65
N ALA A 304 -12.33 4.46 2.65
CA ALA A 304 -13.07 5.57 3.23
C ALA A 304 -13.93 6.30 2.18
N PRO A 305 -15.09 6.85 2.57
CA PRO A 305 -15.83 7.73 1.68
C PRO A 305 -15.04 9.02 1.49
N LEU A 306 -14.68 9.31 0.24
CA LEU A 306 -14.01 10.53 -0.18
C LEU A 306 -14.99 11.71 -0.26
N ARG A 307 -16.19 11.52 -0.82
CA ARG A 307 -17.19 12.60 -0.96
C ARG A 307 -18.60 12.06 -0.97
N VAL A 308 -19.57 12.84 -0.49
CA VAL A 308 -21.00 12.55 -0.56
C VAL A 308 -21.68 13.70 -1.29
N LEU A 309 -22.34 13.39 -2.41
CA LEU A 309 -23.04 14.36 -3.25
C LEU A 309 -24.55 14.18 -3.05
N GLU A 310 -25.22 15.20 -2.53
CA GLU A 310 -26.69 15.23 -2.44
C GLU A 310 -27.24 15.44 -3.85
N ALA A 311 -27.58 14.38 -4.57
CA ALA A 311 -27.85 14.49 -6.00
C ALA A 311 -29.32 14.53 -6.38
N HIS A 312 -30.11 13.61 -5.84
CA HIS A 312 -31.44 13.30 -6.32
C HIS A 312 -32.43 13.08 -5.19
N VAL A 313 -33.72 13.08 -5.52
CA VAL A 313 -34.80 12.82 -4.55
C VAL A 313 -35.18 11.34 -4.49
N LYS A 314 -34.82 10.56 -5.51
CA LYS A 314 -35.10 9.13 -5.63
C LYS A 314 -33.80 8.35 -5.82
N ALA A 315 -33.90 7.02 -5.74
CA ALA A 315 -32.80 6.11 -5.98
C ALA A 315 -32.06 6.41 -7.29
N VAL A 316 -30.74 6.57 -7.19
CA VAL A 316 -29.83 6.71 -8.33
C VAL A 316 -29.75 5.37 -9.05
N VAL A 317 -29.87 5.37 -10.38
CA VAL A 317 -29.88 4.13 -11.19
C VAL A 317 -28.55 3.88 -11.90
N THR A 318 -27.82 4.94 -12.23
CA THR A 318 -26.53 4.82 -12.91
C THR A 318 -25.60 5.94 -12.46
N VAL A 319 -24.33 5.58 -12.32
CA VAL A 319 -23.22 6.51 -12.15
C VAL A 319 -22.19 6.24 -13.25
N SER A 320 -21.67 7.29 -13.88
CA SER A 320 -20.73 7.16 -15.00
C SER A 320 -19.65 8.22 -14.89
N TRP A 321 -18.38 7.80 -14.97
CA TRP A 321 -17.22 8.69 -14.88
C TRP A 321 -16.84 9.28 -16.23
N SER A 322 -16.28 10.49 -16.22
CA SER A 322 -15.58 11.06 -17.37
C SER A 322 -14.24 10.35 -17.65
N ALA A 323 -13.69 10.62 -18.84
CA ALA A 323 -12.41 10.08 -19.30
C ALA A 323 -11.25 10.33 -18.32
N ASN A 324 -11.16 11.53 -17.75
CA ASN A 324 -10.12 11.95 -16.81
C ASN A 324 -10.50 11.74 -15.34
N SER A 325 -11.64 11.12 -15.05
CA SER A 325 -12.20 10.97 -13.70
C SER A 325 -12.50 12.29 -12.95
N ARG A 326 -12.53 13.43 -13.65
CA ARG A 326 -12.89 14.74 -13.06
C ARG A 326 -14.38 14.93 -12.88
N TYR A 327 -15.16 14.52 -13.89
CA TYR A 327 -16.61 14.67 -13.86
C TYR A 327 -17.30 13.34 -13.59
N LEU A 328 -18.42 13.40 -12.89
CA LEU A 328 -19.27 12.26 -12.59
C LEU A 328 -20.70 12.56 -13.02
N LEU A 329 -21.29 11.68 -13.82
CA LEU A 329 -22.71 11.73 -14.17
C LEU A 329 -23.49 10.84 -13.21
N SER A 330 -24.56 11.37 -12.63
CA SER A 330 -25.56 10.61 -11.88
C SER A 330 -26.91 10.66 -12.60
N ALA A 331 -27.57 9.51 -12.72
CA ALA A 331 -28.89 9.38 -13.35
C ALA A 331 -29.92 8.83 -12.36
N CYS A 332 -31.13 9.37 -12.38
CA CYS A 332 -32.16 9.01 -11.41
C CYS A 332 -33.57 8.86 -12.01
N ARG A 333 -34.41 8.12 -11.29
CA ARG A 333 -35.85 7.97 -11.55
C ARG A 333 -36.69 9.21 -11.20
N ASP A 334 -36.05 10.28 -10.73
CA ASP A 334 -36.66 11.62 -10.59
C ASP A 334 -36.70 12.41 -11.90
N TRP A 335 -36.37 11.75 -13.01
CA TRP A 335 -36.39 12.27 -14.38
C TRP A 335 -35.22 13.21 -14.67
N SER A 336 -34.18 13.19 -13.84
CA SER A 336 -33.00 14.01 -14.03
C SER A 336 -31.70 13.21 -14.13
N CYS A 337 -30.77 13.76 -14.91
CA CYS A 337 -29.36 13.44 -14.85
C CYS A 337 -28.59 14.68 -14.39
N VAL A 338 -27.61 14.51 -13.50
CA VAL A 338 -26.78 15.61 -13.00
C VAL A 338 -25.33 15.29 -13.30
N LEU A 339 -24.62 16.26 -13.88
CA LEU A 339 -23.17 16.21 -14.08
C LEU A 339 -22.50 16.98 -12.95
N TRP A 340 -21.55 16.33 -12.28
CA TRP A 340 -20.83 16.82 -11.12
C TRP A 340 -19.37 17.04 -11.46
N ASP A 341 -18.76 18.07 -10.87
CA ASP A 341 -17.31 18.18 -10.77
C ASP A 341 -16.88 17.56 -9.44
N VAL A 342 -16.01 16.54 -9.50
CA VAL A 342 -15.60 15.77 -8.32
C VAL A 342 -14.65 16.56 -7.43
N GLU A 343 -13.86 17.47 -8.00
CA GLU A 343 -12.92 18.30 -7.22
C GLU A 343 -13.66 19.33 -6.38
N THR A 344 -14.60 20.08 -6.97
CA THR A 344 -15.38 21.08 -6.24
C THR A 344 -16.56 20.49 -5.50
N GLY A 345 -17.10 19.35 -5.96
CA GLY A 345 -18.36 18.78 -5.47
C GLY A 345 -19.61 19.51 -5.97
N GLU A 346 -19.46 20.46 -6.90
CA GLU A 346 -20.57 21.27 -7.40
C GLU A 346 -21.32 20.60 -8.56
N ARG A 347 -22.60 20.97 -8.71
CA ARG A 347 -23.44 20.58 -9.84
C ARG A 347 -23.11 21.45 -11.05
N VAL A 348 -22.48 20.87 -12.06
CA VAL A 348 -22.16 21.56 -13.32
C VAL A 348 -23.41 21.73 -14.16
N HIS A 349 -24.14 20.64 -14.42
CA HIS A 349 -25.33 20.63 -15.27
C HIS A 349 -26.43 19.73 -14.72
N THR A 350 -27.68 20.09 -14.98
CA THR A 350 -28.87 19.26 -14.68
C THR A 350 -29.71 19.11 -15.94
N ILE A 351 -29.83 17.87 -16.41
CA ILE A 351 -30.62 17.49 -17.58
C ILE A 351 -31.94 16.93 -17.06
N LYS A 352 -33.07 17.56 -17.40
CA LYS A 352 -34.41 17.06 -17.06
C LYS A 352 -35.06 16.39 -18.25
N TYR A 353 -35.76 15.29 -18.03
CA TYR A 353 -36.51 14.53 -19.03
C TYR A 353 -38.00 14.50 -18.70
N ASP A 354 -38.80 14.06 -19.65
CA ASP A 354 -40.26 13.94 -19.51
C ASP A 354 -40.69 12.57 -18.94
N ALA A 355 -39.72 11.68 -18.70
CA ALA A 355 -39.93 10.37 -18.11
C ALA A 355 -38.72 9.94 -17.24
N PRO A 356 -38.90 8.96 -16.33
CA PRO A 356 -37.80 8.40 -15.54
C PRO A 356 -36.65 7.86 -16.39
N VAL A 357 -35.44 8.24 -16.04
CA VAL A 357 -34.22 7.69 -16.65
C VAL A 357 -34.02 6.26 -16.15
N GLN A 358 -33.74 5.34 -17.07
CA GLN A 358 -33.35 3.96 -16.75
C GLN A 358 -31.84 3.83 -16.63
N GLU A 359 -31.12 4.32 -17.64
CA GLU A 359 -29.67 4.29 -17.70
C GLU A 359 -29.15 5.56 -18.40
N ALA A 360 -27.99 6.04 -17.99
CA ALA A 360 -27.28 7.09 -18.72
C ALA A 360 -25.77 6.95 -18.56
N PHE A 361 -25.05 7.19 -19.65
CA PHE A 361 -23.59 7.04 -19.71
C PHE A 361 -22.95 8.27 -20.36
N LEU A 362 -21.80 8.67 -19.83
CA LEU A 362 -20.93 9.66 -20.47
C LEU A 362 -20.19 9.04 -21.66
N HIS A 363 -19.87 9.87 -22.65
CA HIS A 363 -18.97 9.48 -23.71
C HIS A 363 -17.56 9.23 -23.14
N PRO A 364 -16.86 8.16 -23.54
CA PRO A 364 -15.60 7.73 -22.92
C PRO A 364 -14.43 8.72 -23.07
N PHE A 365 -14.54 9.69 -23.98
CA PHE A 365 -13.50 10.70 -24.24
C PHE A 365 -14.01 12.15 -24.20
N ILE A 366 -15.33 12.37 -24.17
CA ILE A 366 -15.93 13.71 -24.32
C ILE A 366 -16.87 13.91 -23.14
N SER A 367 -16.45 14.66 -22.12
CA SER A 367 -17.25 14.83 -20.89
C SER A 367 -18.56 15.59 -21.09
N THR A 368 -18.74 16.23 -22.25
CA THR A 368 -19.96 16.98 -22.60
C THR A 368 -21.02 16.15 -23.31
N SER A 369 -20.74 14.90 -23.70
CA SER A 369 -21.68 14.07 -24.44
C SER A 369 -22.26 12.96 -23.57
N VAL A 370 -23.59 12.86 -23.52
CA VAL A 370 -24.34 11.92 -22.68
C VAL A 370 -25.38 11.18 -23.51
N VAL A 371 -25.43 9.85 -23.36
CA VAL A 371 -26.55 9.02 -23.84
C VAL A 371 -27.42 8.66 -22.64
N ALA A 372 -28.72 8.89 -22.76
CA ALA A 372 -29.69 8.54 -21.71
C ALA A 372 -30.89 7.80 -22.30
N THR A 373 -31.23 6.65 -21.71
CA THR A 373 -32.40 5.85 -22.07
C THR A 373 -33.48 5.99 -21.01
N LEU A 374 -34.70 6.31 -21.44
CA LEU A 374 -35.86 6.54 -20.57
C LEU A 374 -36.71 5.29 -20.40
N SER A 375 -37.55 5.26 -19.37
CA SER A 375 -38.51 4.16 -19.13
C SER A 375 -39.56 4.01 -20.23
N THR A 376 -39.78 5.07 -21.03
CA THR A 376 -40.62 5.06 -22.23
C THR A 376 -39.95 4.40 -23.44
N GLN A 377 -38.73 3.86 -23.27
CA GLN A 377 -37.92 3.22 -24.29
C GLN A 377 -37.45 4.17 -25.41
N GLN A 378 -37.29 5.44 -25.05
CA GLN A 378 -36.70 6.48 -25.89
C GLN A 378 -35.27 6.74 -25.42
N THR A 379 -34.34 6.88 -26.36
CA THR A 379 -32.93 7.15 -26.06
C THR A 379 -32.56 8.52 -26.63
N TYR A 380 -31.96 9.37 -25.81
CA TYR A 380 -31.52 10.70 -26.19
C TYR A 380 -30.00 10.79 -26.14
N LEU A 381 -29.40 11.34 -27.19
CA LEU A 381 -28.06 11.90 -27.15
C LEU A 381 -28.18 13.38 -26.77
N VAL A 382 -27.45 13.78 -25.73
CA VAL A 382 -27.43 15.15 -25.23
C VAL A 382 -26.00 15.66 -25.31
N ASP A 383 -25.83 16.78 -26.02
CA ASP A 383 -24.58 17.53 -26.06
C ASP A 383 -24.66 18.72 -25.10
N LEU A 384 -23.79 18.72 -24.10
CA LEU A 384 -23.72 19.72 -23.04
C LEU A 384 -22.80 20.89 -23.39
N SER A 385 -22.02 20.82 -24.48
CA SER A 385 -21.17 21.95 -24.92
C SER A 385 -22.02 23.21 -25.20
N GLN A 386 -23.22 23.02 -25.73
CA GLN A 386 -24.17 24.07 -26.12
C GLN A 386 -24.77 24.83 -24.92
N LEU A 387 -24.71 24.26 -23.71
CA LEU A 387 -25.14 24.95 -22.48
C LEU A 387 -24.23 26.13 -22.11
N ARG A 388 -22.95 26.11 -22.52
CA ARG A 388 -22.04 27.26 -22.31
C ARG A 388 -22.53 28.51 -23.04
N GLN A 389 -23.33 28.36 -24.11
CA GLN A 389 -23.78 29.47 -24.97
C GLN A 389 -25.20 29.99 -24.63
N LYS A 390 -25.83 29.54 -23.54
CA LYS A 390 -27.21 29.90 -23.12
C LYS A 390 -28.31 29.50 -24.12
N GLU A 391 -28.05 28.58 -25.04
CA GLU A 391 -29.07 28.03 -25.93
C GLU A 391 -29.88 26.90 -25.23
N LYS A 392 -31.06 26.56 -25.76
CA LYS A 392 -31.84 25.42 -25.26
C LYS A 392 -31.04 24.14 -25.48
N LEU A 393 -31.00 23.27 -24.47
CA LEU A 393 -30.42 21.92 -24.54
C LEU A 393 -30.86 21.19 -25.83
N ALA A 394 -29.91 20.94 -26.73
CA ALA A 394 -30.14 20.06 -27.87
C ALA A 394 -30.19 18.61 -27.38
N LYS A 395 -31.41 18.05 -27.37
CA LYS A 395 -31.65 16.63 -27.12
C LYS A 395 -32.01 15.99 -28.45
N THR A 396 -31.11 15.17 -28.97
CA THR A 396 -31.34 14.44 -30.21
C THR A 396 -31.83 13.05 -29.86
N GLU A 397 -33.08 12.72 -30.22
CA GLU A 397 -33.60 11.36 -30.03
C GLU A 397 -32.93 10.41 -31.02
N ILE A 398 -32.23 9.41 -30.49
CA ILE A 398 -31.57 8.36 -31.28
C ILE A 398 -32.65 7.43 -31.80
N GLY A 399 -32.63 7.16 -33.12
CA GLY A 399 -33.67 6.39 -33.81
C GLY A 399 -34.77 7.23 -34.47
N MET A 400 -34.61 8.57 -34.53
CA MET A 400 -35.54 9.49 -35.22
C MET A 400 -35.04 10.00 -36.59
N LEU A 401 -34.02 9.40 -37.22
CA LEU A 401 -33.67 9.78 -38.60
C LEU A 401 -34.68 9.14 -39.56
N TRP A 402 -35.35 9.96 -40.35
CA TRP A 402 -36.51 9.55 -41.14
C TRP A 402 -36.06 8.68 -42.32
N GLU A 403 -36.21 7.37 -42.21
CA GLU A 403 -36.33 6.53 -43.40
C GLU A 403 -37.82 6.31 -43.68
N THR A 404 -38.30 6.98 -44.72
CA THR A 404 -39.53 6.57 -45.41
C THR A 404 -39.23 5.29 -46.17
N ASP A 405 -40.08 4.27 -46.04
CA ASP A 405 -40.00 3.13 -46.94
C ASP A 405 -40.18 3.58 -48.41
N SER A 406 -39.92 2.68 -49.37
CA SER A 406 -40.13 2.95 -50.80
C SER A 406 -41.58 3.31 -51.18
N ASN A 407 -42.53 3.21 -50.24
CA ASN A 407 -43.94 3.52 -50.38
C ASN A 407 -44.39 4.76 -49.57
N GLY A 408 -43.47 5.49 -48.93
CA GLY A 408 -43.79 6.66 -48.09
C GLY A 408 -44.45 6.37 -46.74
N GLN A 409 -44.48 5.12 -46.27
CA GLN A 409 -44.90 4.75 -44.91
C GLN A 409 -43.74 4.93 -43.92
N ALA A 410 -44.06 5.50 -42.76
CA ALA A 410 -43.13 5.63 -41.65
C ALA A 410 -42.81 4.23 -41.08
N ILE A 411 -41.53 3.86 -41.09
CA ILE A 411 -41.06 2.58 -40.54
C ILE A 411 -41.33 2.55 -39.03
N GLN A 412 -41.90 1.43 -38.54
CA GLN A 412 -42.22 1.21 -37.13
C GLN A 412 -40.95 1.16 -36.27
N ARG A 413 -41.03 1.78 -35.10
CA ARG A 413 -39.92 2.14 -34.20
C ARG A 413 -39.31 0.91 -33.52
N SER A 414 -37.98 0.79 -33.52
CA SER A 414 -37.27 -0.12 -32.61
C SER A 414 -37.10 0.55 -31.23
N GLN A 415 -38.04 0.29 -30.32
CA GLN A 415 -38.02 0.82 -28.95
C GLN A 415 -36.82 0.25 -28.18
N MET A 416 -36.01 1.14 -27.58
CA MET A 416 -34.74 0.79 -26.94
C MET A 416 -34.87 0.72 -25.42
N THR A 417 -34.41 -0.37 -24.84
CA THR A 417 -34.41 -0.60 -23.39
C THR A 417 -33.11 -0.17 -22.70
N THR A 418 -31.99 -0.22 -23.40
CA THR A 418 -30.66 0.14 -22.91
C THR A 418 -29.81 0.64 -24.07
N ALA A 419 -28.88 1.55 -23.80
CA ALA A 419 -27.94 2.08 -24.78
C ALA A 419 -26.64 2.49 -24.10
N MET A 420 -25.51 2.21 -24.74
CA MET A 420 -24.21 2.62 -24.24
C MET A 420 -23.24 2.95 -25.37
N PHE A 421 -22.29 3.84 -25.09
CA PHE A 421 -21.18 4.10 -25.99
C PHE A 421 -20.24 2.90 -26.06
N SER A 422 -19.62 2.69 -27.21
CA SER A 422 -18.49 1.78 -27.33
C SER A 422 -17.33 2.30 -26.47
N PRO A 423 -16.54 1.44 -25.81
CA PRO A 423 -15.35 1.86 -25.06
C PRO A 423 -14.37 2.71 -25.88
N SER A 424 -14.29 2.55 -27.20
CA SER A 424 -13.49 3.45 -28.04
C SER A 424 -14.16 4.77 -28.42
N GLY A 425 -15.47 4.95 -28.15
CA GLY A 425 -16.25 6.17 -28.45
C GLY A 425 -16.77 6.29 -29.89
N ARG A 426 -16.59 5.26 -30.72
CA ARG A 426 -16.87 5.35 -32.18
C ARG A 426 -18.34 5.21 -32.53
N PHE A 427 -19.08 4.45 -31.73
CA PHE A 427 -20.47 4.09 -32.03
C PHE A 427 -21.26 3.89 -30.72
N ILE A 428 -22.59 3.83 -30.84
CA ILE A 428 -23.50 3.50 -29.74
C ILE A 428 -24.11 2.14 -30.02
N VAL A 429 -24.15 1.28 -29.01
CA VAL A 429 -24.88 0.01 -29.08
C VAL A 429 -26.18 0.14 -28.30
N GLY A 430 -27.29 -0.20 -28.95
CA GLY A 430 -28.63 -0.16 -28.41
C GLY A 430 -29.26 -1.55 -28.29
N GLY A 431 -29.88 -1.84 -27.15
CA GLY A 431 -30.71 -3.03 -26.98
C GLY A 431 -32.19 -2.69 -27.08
N THR A 432 -32.96 -3.51 -27.79
CA THR A 432 -34.39 -3.28 -27.97
C THR A 432 -35.26 -4.16 -27.07
N SER A 433 -36.51 -3.76 -26.87
CA SER A 433 -37.51 -4.57 -26.16
C SER A 433 -37.95 -5.84 -26.91
N GLN A 434 -37.68 -5.90 -28.22
CA GLN A 434 -37.96 -7.05 -29.08
C GLN A 434 -36.80 -8.06 -29.14
N GLY A 435 -35.61 -7.69 -28.65
CA GLY A 435 -34.45 -8.59 -28.60
C GLY A 435 -33.44 -8.43 -29.74
N CYS A 436 -33.51 -7.32 -30.46
CA CYS A 436 -32.51 -6.87 -31.44
C CYS A 436 -31.42 -6.00 -30.78
N LEU A 437 -30.17 -6.17 -31.22
CA LEU A 437 -29.10 -5.21 -31.00
C LEU A 437 -28.98 -4.27 -32.22
N LEU A 438 -28.83 -2.98 -31.93
CA LEU A 438 -28.66 -1.90 -32.89
C LEU A 438 -27.28 -1.29 -32.71
N ILE A 439 -26.59 -0.96 -33.81
CA ILE A 439 -25.35 -0.18 -33.80
C ILE A 439 -25.61 1.14 -34.51
N PHE A 440 -25.30 2.25 -33.84
CA PHE A 440 -25.44 3.61 -34.37
C PHE A 440 -24.07 4.25 -34.58
N GLU A 441 -23.85 4.86 -35.73
CA GLU A 441 -22.63 5.62 -36.02
C GLU A 441 -22.65 6.98 -35.30
N LEU A 442 -21.49 7.44 -34.81
CA LEU A 442 -21.31 8.81 -34.33
C LEU A 442 -20.47 9.63 -35.33
N PRO A 443 -20.81 10.92 -35.56
CA PRO A 443 -21.91 11.69 -34.97
C PRO A 443 -23.23 11.62 -35.75
N SER A 444 -23.29 10.87 -36.86
CA SER A 444 -24.42 10.88 -37.80
C SER A 444 -25.72 10.30 -37.22
N LEU A 445 -25.63 9.45 -36.20
CA LEU A 445 -26.74 8.72 -35.55
C LEU A 445 -27.53 7.81 -36.47
N ASN A 446 -26.96 7.43 -37.62
CA ASN A 446 -27.53 6.45 -38.52
C ASN A 446 -27.39 5.04 -37.94
N VAL A 447 -28.40 4.20 -38.16
CA VAL A 447 -28.32 2.77 -37.83
C VAL A 447 -27.43 2.08 -38.86
N ILE A 448 -26.31 1.51 -38.42
CA ILE A 448 -25.41 0.71 -39.26
C ILE A 448 -25.89 -0.73 -39.37
N SER A 449 -26.33 -1.29 -38.23
CA SER A 449 -26.74 -2.69 -38.13
C SER A 449 -27.93 -2.84 -37.20
N GLU A 450 -28.87 -3.68 -37.62
CA GLU A 450 -29.94 -4.20 -36.79
C GLU A 450 -29.89 -5.73 -36.87
N THR A 451 -29.62 -6.37 -35.73
CA THR A 451 -29.53 -7.83 -35.68
C THR A 451 -30.42 -8.38 -34.56
N ALA A 452 -31.39 -9.22 -34.93
CA ALA A 452 -32.21 -9.97 -33.97
C ALA A 452 -31.39 -11.10 -33.32
N ILE A 453 -31.21 -11.04 -32.00
CA ILE A 453 -30.39 -12.03 -31.25
C ILE A 453 -31.27 -12.93 -30.38
N CYS A 454 -32.36 -12.40 -29.83
CA CYS A 454 -33.27 -13.14 -28.98
C CYS A 454 -34.72 -12.70 -29.19
N ASN A 455 -35.67 -13.53 -28.73
CA ASN A 455 -37.10 -13.23 -28.82
C ASN A 455 -37.60 -12.65 -27.50
N GLY A 456 -36.99 -11.56 -27.03
CA GLY A 456 -37.37 -10.92 -25.78
C GLY A 456 -36.50 -9.73 -25.42
N ALA A 457 -36.99 -8.89 -24.52
CA ALA A 457 -36.32 -7.64 -24.17
C ALA A 457 -34.88 -7.84 -23.67
N ILE A 458 -33.95 -7.09 -24.26
CA ILE A 458 -32.59 -6.93 -23.75
C ILE A 458 -32.66 -6.05 -22.51
N LYS A 459 -32.02 -6.44 -21.43
CA LYS A 459 -32.05 -5.73 -20.15
C LYS A 459 -30.80 -4.89 -19.91
N ARG A 460 -29.63 -5.47 -20.16
CA ARG A 460 -28.33 -4.82 -19.95
C ARG A 460 -27.34 -5.28 -21.00
N ILE A 461 -26.46 -4.37 -21.39
CA ILE A 461 -25.39 -4.61 -22.36
C ILE A 461 -24.05 -4.31 -21.67
N ALA A 462 -23.02 -5.05 -22.06
CA ALA A 462 -21.63 -4.74 -21.79
C ALA A 462 -20.83 -4.93 -23.08
N ILE A 463 -19.82 -4.10 -23.30
CA ILE A 463 -18.93 -4.17 -24.46
C ILE A 463 -17.51 -4.38 -23.94
N ASP A 464 -16.72 -5.17 -24.66
CA ASP A 464 -15.33 -5.41 -24.34
C ASP A 464 -14.47 -4.16 -24.58
N ASN A 465 -13.29 -4.08 -23.95
CA ASN A 465 -12.42 -2.92 -24.07
C ASN A 465 -11.85 -2.68 -25.50
N ARG A 466 -12.05 -3.64 -26.42
CA ARG A 466 -11.57 -3.61 -27.80
C ARG A 466 -12.68 -3.37 -28.84
N ASP A 467 -13.93 -3.16 -28.41
CA ASP A 467 -15.11 -2.98 -29.27
C ASP A 467 -15.44 -4.16 -30.20
N ARG A 468 -14.98 -5.38 -29.89
CA ARG A 468 -15.19 -6.60 -30.70
C ARG A 468 -16.30 -7.49 -30.18
N LEU A 469 -16.51 -7.52 -28.88
CA LEU A 469 -17.48 -8.41 -28.24
C LEU A 469 -18.52 -7.58 -27.50
N VAL A 470 -19.78 -7.98 -27.67
CA VAL A 470 -20.91 -7.43 -26.92
C VAL A 470 -21.58 -8.56 -26.16
N ALA A 471 -21.73 -8.37 -24.86
CA ALA A 471 -22.51 -9.23 -24.00
C ALA A 471 -23.87 -8.57 -23.72
N CYS A 472 -24.94 -9.34 -23.79
CA CYS A 472 -26.26 -8.86 -23.42
C CYS A 472 -26.99 -9.87 -22.52
N THR A 473 -27.77 -9.34 -21.58
CA THR A 473 -28.71 -10.11 -20.78
C THR A 473 -30.10 -9.94 -21.35
N SER A 474 -30.85 -11.03 -21.44
CA SER A 474 -32.21 -11.02 -22.00
C SER A 474 -33.26 -11.51 -20.99
N ARG A 475 -34.53 -11.16 -21.25
CA ARG A 475 -35.67 -11.57 -20.43
C ARG A 475 -35.83 -13.10 -20.32
N ASP A 476 -35.32 -13.83 -21.29
CA ASP A 476 -35.30 -15.31 -21.33
C ASP A 476 -34.26 -15.95 -20.36
N ARG A 477 -33.63 -15.14 -19.50
CA ARG A 477 -32.68 -15.57 -18.45
C ARG A 477 -31.36 -16.12 -19.00
N THR A 478 -30.97 -15.65 -20.18
CA THR A 478 -29.70 -16.02 -20.80
C THR A 478 -28.77 -14.81 -20.90
N ILE A 479 -27.47 -15.07 -20.76
CA ILE A 479 -26.41 -14.14 -21.18
C ILE A 479 -25.97 -14.58 -22.57
N ARG A 480 -25.86 -13.64 -23.50
CA ARG A 480 -25.40 -13.91 -24.86
C ARG A 480 -24.19 -13.06 -25.15
N VAL A 481 -23.15 -13.68 -25.68
CA VAL A 481 -21.95 -12.99 -26.17
C VAL A 481 -21.97 -13.05 -27.67
N ALA A 482 -21.91 -11.89 -28.32
CA ALA A 482 -21.88 -11.76 -29.76
C ALA A 482 -20.62 -11.00 -30.19
N SER A 483 -20.06 -11.41 -31.33
CA SER A 483 -18.99 -10.69 -32.01
C SER A 483 -19.58 -9.59 -32.88
N ILE A 484 -18.98 -8.42 -32.83
CA ILE A 484 -19.20 -7.30 -33.75
C ILE A 484 -18.13 -7.41 -34.84
N SER A 485 -18.53 -7.33 -36.11
CA SER A 485 -17.60 -7.28 -37.24
C SER A 485 -16.85 -5.95 -37.30
N ASP A 486 -15.65 -5.94 -37.87
CA ASP A 486 -14.84 -4.70 -37.98
C ASP A 486 -15.54 -3.58 -38.79
N ASP A 487 -16.45 -3.95 -39.71
CA ASP A 487 -17.28 -3.01 -40.48
C ASP A 487 -18.57 -2.58 -39.76
N LEU A 488 -18.81 -3.07 -38.54
CA LEU A 488 -19.96 -2.79 -37.68
C LEU A 488 -21.33 -3.23 -38.25
N ARG A 489 -21.35 -3.93 -39.38
CA ARG A 489 -22.61 -4.30 -40.08
C ARG A 489 -23.18 -5.62 -39.63
N GLN A 490 -22.35 -6.52 -39.11
CA GLN A 490 -22.75 -7.87 -38.76
C GLN A 490 -22.48 -8.16 -37.28
N ILE A 491 -23.52 -8.61 -36.58
CA ILE A 491 -23.42 -9.10 -35.21
C ILE A 491 -23.68 -10.61 -35.22
N THR A 492 -22.73 -11.41 -34.72
CA THR A 492 -22.85 -12.87 -34.72
C THR A 492 -22.82 -13.39 -33.29
N THR A 493 -23.85 -14.11 -32.85
CA THR A 493 -23.87 -14.72 -31.51
C THR A 493 -22.85 -15.86 -31.45
N LEU A 494 -21.92 -15.79 -30.50
CA LEU A 494 -20.90 -16.80 -30.24
C LEU A 494 -21.36 -17.78 -29.17
N PHE A 495 -21.65 -17.27 -27.98
CA PHE A 495 -21.95 -18.07 -26.81
C PHE A 495 -23.28 -17.67 -26.18
N ARG A 496 -23.93 -18.65 -25.56
CA ARG A 496 -25.14 -18.47 -24.76
C ARG A 496 -24.94 -19.17 -23.43
N PHE A 497 -24.98 -18.40 -22.35
CA PHE A 497 -24.90 -18.90 -20.98
C PHE A 497 -26.26 -18.84 -20.32
N ALA A 498 -26.63 -19.91 -19.64
CA ALA A 498 -27.83 -20.00 -18.83
C ALA A 498 -27.59 -20.95 -17.67
N ASP A 499 -28.26 -20.69 -16.56
CA ASP A 499 -28.34 -21.61 -15.45
C ASP A 499 -29.53 -22.54 -15.68
N GLU A 500 -29.29 -23.73 -16.21
CA GLU A 500 -30.37 -24.67 -16.55
C GLU A 500 -31.00 -25.33 -15.32
N ILE A 501 -30.27 -25.35 -14.20
CA ILE A 501 -30.68 -26.02 -12.96
C ILE A 501 -31.69 -25.14 -12.23
N ASP A 502 -31.26 -23.94 -11.81
CA ASP A 502 -32.09 -23.05 -11.00
C ASP A 502 -32.87 -22.04 -11.83
N ARG A 503 -32.55 -21.92 -13.14
CA ARG A 503 -33.17 -20.97 -14.07
C ARG A 503 -33.13 -19.55 -13.51
N THR A 504 -31.98 -19.17 -12.95
CA THR A 504 -31.74 -17.86 -12.34
C THR A 504 -31.78 -16.74 -13.38
N ILE A 505 -32.20 -15.55 -12.96
CA ILE A 505 -32.10 -14.34 -13.79
C ILE A 505 -30.70 -13.75 -13.65
N TRP A 506 -30.22 -13.06 -14.69
CA TRP A 506 -28.94 -12.34 -14.62
C TRP A 506 -29.21 -10.86 -14.40
N ASN A 507 -28.67 -10.30 -13.33
CA ASN A 507 -28.88 -8.90 -12.94
C ASN A 507 -27.78 -7.98 -13.49
N GLY A 508 -26.54 -8.47 -13.56
CA GLY A 508 -25.40 -7.72 -14.11
C GLY A 508 -24.55 -8.59 -15.02
N VAL A 509 -23.91 -7.95 -16.00
CA VAL A 509 -22.93 -8.57 -16.91
C VAL A 509 -21.79 -7.60 -17.15
N THR A 510 -20.55 -8.08 -17.12
CA THR A 510 -19.35 -7.28 -17.42
C THR A 510 -18.23 -8.17 -17.94
N PHE A 511 -17.32 -7.58 -18.72
CA PHE A 511 -16.06 -8.21 -19.11
C PHE A 511 -14.95 -7.91 -18.09
N SER A 512 -13.93 -8.76 -18.08
CA SER A 512 -12.65 -8.45 -17.44
C SER A 512 -11.87 -7.40 -18.25
N ASN A 513 -10.89 -6.77 -17.62
CA ASN A 513 -10.10 -5.71 -18.26
C ASN A 513 -9.29 -6.21 -19.49
N ASP A 514 -8.77 -7.43 -19.44
CA ASP A 514 -8.05 -8.09 -20.53
C ASP A 514 -8.99 -8.70 -21.61
N ASN A 515 -10.30 -8.76 -21.33
CA ASN A 515 -11.35 -9.41 -22.10
C ASN A 515 -11.25 -10.96 -22.16
N GLU A 516 -10.51 -11.59 -21.26
CA GLU A 516 -10.42 -13.07 -21.17
C GLU A 516 -11.63 -13.69 -20.45
N TYR A 517 -12.25 -12.93 -19.55
CA TYR A 517 -13.37 -13.41 -18.75
C TYR A 517 -14.63 -12.58 -18.97
N ILE A 518 -15.76 -13.26 -18.91
CA ILE A 518 -17.09 -12.65 -18.79
C ILE A 518 -17.74 -13.09 -17.49
N ILE A 519 -18.43 -12.15 -16.86
CA ILE A 519 -18.96 -12.32 -15.51
C ILE A 519 -20.45 -12.04 -15.53
N GLY A 520 -21.20 -12.92 -14.89
CA GLY A 520 -22.65 -12.83 -14.73
C GLY A 520 -23.04 -12.85 -13.26
N GLY A 521 -23.69 -11.77 -12.82
CA GLY A 521 -24.26 -11.68 -11.49
C GLY A 521 -25.63 -12.38 -11.43
N SER A 522 -25.75 -13.45 -10.66
CA SER A 522 -26.99 -14.21 -10.52
C SER A 522 -27.97 -13.50 -9.59
N GLY A 523 -29.19 -13.29 -10.06
CA GLY A 523 -30.31 -12.79 -9.26
C GLY A 523 -30.98 -13.88 -8.42
N HIS A 524 -30.20 -14.85 -7.92
CA HIS A 524 -30.69 -15.89 -7.03
C HIS A 524 -31.19 -15.27 -5.71
N LYS A 525 -32.36 -15.70 -5.23
CA LYS A 525 -33.03 -15.05 -4.08
C LYS A 525 -32.42 -15.42 -2.72
N ALA A 526 -31.71 -16.53 -2.63
CA ALA A 526 -31.24 -17.10 -1.37
C ALA A 526 -29.72 -16.97 -1.15
N GLY A 527 -28.98 -16.47 -2.13
CA GLY A 527 -27.52 -16.42 -2.07
C GLY A 527 -26.92 -15.51 -3.12
N HIS A 528 -25.70 -15.06 -2.84
CA HIS A 528 -24.94 -14.16 -3.69
C HIS A 528 -23.99 -14.96 -4.58
N TYR A 529 -24.33 -15.11 -5.86
CA TYR A 529 -23.54 -15.93 -6.78
C TYR A 529 -23.07 -15.12 -7.99
N ILE A 530 -21.77 -15.22 -8.28
CA ILE A 530 -21.14 -14.62 -9.45
C ILE A 530 -20.52 -15.73 -10.28
N TYR A 531 -20.91 -15.82 -11.55
CA TYR A 531 -20.43 -16.84 -12.47
C TYR A 531 -19.38 -16.23 -13.38
N ILE A 532 -18.26 -16.93 -13.55
CA ILE A 532 -17.13 -16.50 -14.38
C ILE A 532 -16.92 -17.52 -15.49
N TRP A 533 -17.04 -17.07 -16.74
CA TRP A 533 -16.79 -17.86 -17.94
C TRP A 533 -15.58 -17.34 -18.70
N ASP A 534 -14.92 -18.23 -19.43
CA ASP A 534 -13.90 -17.88 -20.42
C ASP A 534 -14.58 -17.35 -21.70
N THR A 535 -14.12 -16.21 -22.21
CA THR A 535 -14.64 -15.60 -23.44
C THR A 535 -14.21 -16.34 -24.69
N THR A 536 -13.11 -17.10 -24.66
CA THR A 536 -12.59 -17.81 -25.82
C THR A 536 -13.24 -19.18 -25.98
N SER A 537 -13.34 -19.95 -24.90
CA SER A 537 -13.93 -21.31 -24.93
C SER A 537 -15.42 -21.35 -24.58
N GLY A 538 -15.95 -20.32 -23.91
CA GLY A 538 -17.32 -20.32 -23.38
C GLY A 538 -17.51 -21.30 -22.21
N THR A 539 -16.44 -21.79 -21.59
CA THR A 539 -16.53 -22.73 -20.46
C THR A 539 -16.76 -21.99 -19.14
N LEU A 540 -17.58 -22.56 -18.26
CA LEU A 540 -17.75 -22.06 -16.90
C LEU A 540 -16.50 -22.44 -16.09
N ILE A 541 -15.75 -21.44 -15.64
CA ILE A 541 -14.50 -21.67 -14.94
C ILE A 541 -14.71 -21.73 -13.44
N LYS A 542 -15.57 -20.85 -12.90
CA LYS A 542 -15.83 -20.77 -11.47
C LYS A 542 -17.17 -20.10 -11.17
N VAL A 543 -17.80 -20.54 -10.09
CA VAL A 543 -18.85 -19.80 -9.40
C VAL A 543 -18.27 -19.32 -8.07
N VAL A 544 -18.35 -18.02 -7.84
CA VAL A 544 -17.93 -17.36 -6.60
C VAL A 544 -19.16 -17.17 -5.74
N GLU A 545 -19.08 -17.63 -4.49
CA GLU A 545 -20.18 -17.64 -3.54
C GLU A 545 -19.93 -16.61 -2.44
N GLY A 546 -20.95 -15.80 -2.15
CA GLY A 546 -20.90 -14.74 -1.15
C GLY A 546 -21.89 -14.91 -0.01
N PRO A 547 -22.22 -13.81 0.67
CA PRO A 547 -23.22 -13.79 1.74
C PRO A 547 -24.59 -14.30 1.27
N ARG A 548 -25.47 -14.60 2.22
CA ARG A 548 -26.85 -15.01 1.96
C ARG A 548 -27.76 -13.82 1.60
N SER A 549 -27.33 -13.01 0.65
CA SER A 549 -28.09 -11.88 0.10
C SER A 549 -28.15 -11.98 -1.43
N PRO A 550 -29.26 -11.60 -2.07
CA PRO A 550 -29.34 -11.54 -3.54
C PRO A 550 -28.37 -10.50 -4.12
N LEU A 551 -27.68 -10.85 -5.20
CA LEU A 551 -26.85 -9.91 -5.95
C LEU A 551 -27.73 -8.94 -6.76
N HIS A 552 -27.43 -7.65 -6.67
CA HIS A 552 -28.09 -6.59 -7.43
C HIS A 552 -27.31 -6.15 -8.67
N ASP A 553 -26.01 -5.86 -8.54
CA ASP A 553 -25.14 -5.48 -9.66
C ASP A 553 -23.71 -6.03 -9.47
N VAL A 554 -22.95 -6.12 -10.56
CA VAL A 554 -21.55 -6.57 -10.55
C VAL A 554 -20.72 -5.75 -11.53
N ILE A 555 -19.54 -5.33 -11.07
CA ILE A 555 -18.60 -4.49 -11.83
C ILE A 555 -17.17 -5.02 -11.68
N TRP A 556 -16.41 -4.94 -12.77
CA TRP A 556 -15.00 -5.33 -12.78
C TRP A 556 -14.09 -4.11 -12.62
N HIS A 557 -12.96 -4.29 -11.94
CA HIS A 557 -11.96 -3.24 -11.76
C HIS A 557 -11.16 -3.02 -13.06
N PRO A 558 -10.95 -1.78 -13.50
CA PRO A 558 -10.53 -1.50 -14.87
C PRO A 558 -9.02 -1.72 -15.14
N THR A 559 -8.23 -2.15 -14.15
CA THR A 559 -6.79 -2.47 -14.30
C THR A 559 -6.31 -3.69 -13.52
N LYS A 560 -7.11 -4.19 -12.57
CA LYS A 560 -6.71 -5.25 -11.63
C LYS A 560 -7.74 -6.37 -11.69
N PRO A 561 -7.37 -7.62 -11.38
CA PRO A 561 -8.31 -8.75 -11.28
C PRO A 561 -9.16 -8.67 -10.00
N HIS A 562 -9.77 -7.51 -9.76
CA HIS A 562 -10.66 -7.23 -8.65
C HIS A 562 -12.07 -6.98 -9.20
N MET A 563 -13.09 -7.29 -8.43
CA MET A 563 -14.48 -6.95 -8.78
C MET A 563 -15.21 -6.40 -7.56
N ALA A 564 -16.22 -5.59 -7.80
CA ALA A 564 -17.17 -5.21 -6.76
C ALA A 564 -18.57 -5.70 -7.15
N SER A 565 -19.33 -6.14 -6.18
CA SER A 565 -20.73 -6.50 -6.36
C SER A 565 -21.59 -5.84 -5.31
N ILE A 566 -22.81 -5.51 -5.68
CA ILE A 566 -23.77 -4.86 -4.79
C ILE A 566 -24.80 -5.90 -4.41
N ASP A 567 -25.13 -5.98 -3.13
CA ASP A 567 -26.23 -6.82 -2.66
C ASP A 567 -27.58 -6.08 -2.70
N SER A 568 -28.68 -6.79 -2.48
CA SER A 568 -30.00 -6.16 -2.44
C SER A 568 -30.24 -5.23 -1.25
N HIS A 569 -29.37 -5.24 -0.25
CA HIS A 569 -29.42 -4.35 0.92
C HIS A 569 -28.61 -3.07 0.72
N GLY A 570 -27.82 -2.99 -0.36
CA GLY A 570 -26.97 -1.86 -0.70
C GLY A 570 -25.56 -1.93 -0.11
N GLN A 571 -25.12 -3.09 0.36
CA GLN A 571 -23.73 -3.34 0.72
C GLN A 571 -22.90 -3.60 -0.53
N ILE A 572 -21.67 -3.08 -0.53
CA ILE A 572 -20.70 -3.30 -1.61
C ILE A 572 -19.69 -4.32 -1.12
N LEU A 573 -19.65 -5.44 -1.82
CA LEU A 573 -18.75 -6.55 -1.57
C LEU A 573 -17.59 -6.45 -2.55
N THR A 574 -16.36 -6.33 -2.04
CA THR A 574 -15.16 -6.28 -2.87
C THR A 574 -14.50 -7.65 -2.91
N TRP A 575 -14.19 -8.11 -4.12
CA TRP A 575 -13.61 -9.43 -4.36
C TRP A 575 -12.25 -9.29 -5.01
N THR A 576 -11.30 -10.04 -4.51
CA THR A 576 -9.90 -9.96 -4.92
C THR A 576 -9.33 -11.36 -5.15
N THR A 577 -8.10 -11.39 -5.66
CA THR A 577 -7.36 -12.62 -5.86
C THR A 577 -6.80 -13.10 -4.52
N ASN A 578 -6.81 -14.41 -4.28
CA ASN A 578 -6.23 -14.96 -3.07
C ASN A 578 -4.69 -14.91 -3.15
N ASN A 579 -4.11 -13.79 -2.71
CA ASN A 579 -2.67 -13.65 -2.63
C ASN A 579 -2.16 -14.29 -1.33
N LYS A 580 -1.80 -15.58 -1.41
CA LYS A 580 -1.02 -16.21 -0.33
C LYS A 580 0.32 -15.49 -0.21
N GLN A 581 0.65 -15.08 1.01
CA GLN A 581 1.95 -14.48 1.30
C GLN A 581 3.05 -15.52 1.05
N ARG A 582 4.00 -15.20 0.16
CA ARG A 582 5.12 -16.10 -0.19
C ARG A 582 6.28 -15.89 0.78
N TRP A 583 6.82 -16.97 1.34
CA TRP A 583 8.00 -16.85 2.21
C TRP A 583 9.27 -16.48 1.43
N ALA A 584 9.33 -16.86 0.16
CA ALA A 584 10.39 -16.46 -0.78
C ALA A 584 10.57 -14.93 -0.91
N ALA A 585 9.56 -14.13 -0.53
CA ALA A 585 9.69 -12.67 -0.54
C ALA A 585 10.54 -12.12 0.63
N PHE A 586 10.75 -12.89 1.70
CA PHE A 586 11.49 -12.41 2.89
C PHE A 586 13.01 -12.49 2.75
N ALA A 587 13.53 -13.38 1.90
CA ALA A 587 14.96 -13.59 1.74
C ALA A 587 15.32 -13.80 0.25
N PRO A 588 16.14 -12.92 -0.35
CA PRO A 588 16.64 -13.12 -1.71
C PRO A 588 17.43 -14.43 -1.80
N GLY A 589 17.03 -15.32 -2.71
CA GLY A 589 17.62 -16.66 -2.86
C GLY A 589 16.87 -17.78 -2.14
N PHE A 590 15.79 -17.47 -1.42
CA PHE A 590 14.88 -18.47 -0.88
C PHE A 590 13.79 -18.81 -1.90
N GLU A 591 13.61 -20.10 -2.17
CA GLU A 591 12.55 -20.62 -3.05
C GLU A 591 11.62 -21.51 -2.24
N GLU A 592 10.31 -21.27 -2.37
CA GLU A 592 9.30 -22.10 -1.72
C GLU A 592 9.00 -23.31 -2.62
N LEU A 593 9.23 -24.51 -2.10
CA LEU A 593 9.04 -25.75 -2.83
C LEU A 593 7.75 -26.43 -2.38
N GLU A 594 6.84 -26.71 -3.32
CA GLU A 594 5.63 -27.49 -3.04
C GLU A 594 5.92 -29.00 -2.95
N THR A 595 6.98 -29.45 -3.62
CA THR A 595 7.43 -30.85 -3.61
C THR A 595 8.93 -30.91 -3.34
N ASN A 596 9.38 -32.03 -2.78
CA ASN A 596 10.81 -32.24 -2.57
C ASN A 596 11.52 -32.29 -3.93
N ILE A 597 12.52 -31.43 -4.11
CA ILE A 597 13.40 -31.46 -5.27
C ILE A 597 14.67 -32.21 -4.86
N GLU A 598 15.04 -33.20 -5.67
CA GLU A 598 16.33 -33.86 -5.54
C GLU A 598 17.41 -32.91 -6.05
N TYR A 599 18.27 -32.45 -5.14
CA TYR A 599 19.36 -31.57 -5.47
C TYR A 599 20.36 -32.32 -6.36
N LYS A 600 20.58 -31.79 -7.56
CA LYS A 600 21.66 -32.27 -8.44
C LYS A 600 22.92 -31.53 -8.06
N GLU A 601 23.79 -32.23 -7.33
CA GLU A 601 25.13 -31.75 -6.98
C GLU A 601 25.83 -31.23 -8.23
N LYS A 602 26.37 -30.01 -8.12
CA LYS A 602 27.17 -29.43 -9.21
C LYS A 602 28.61 -29.86 -9.03
N GLU A 603 29.32 -30.09 -10.14
CA GLU A 603 30.71 -30.55 -10.11
C GLU A 603 31.66 -29.55 -9.40
N ASP A 604 31.31 -28.27 -9.39
CA ASP A 604 32.08 -27.16 -8.80
C ASP A 604 31.78 -26.90 -7.31
N GLU A 605 30.85 -27.65 -6.69
CA GLU A 605 30.43 -27.42 -5.30
C GLU A 605 31.53 -27.70 -4.26
N PHE A 606 32.43 -28.62 -4.59
CA PHE A 606 33.56 -29.00 -3.75
C PHE A 606 34.88 -28.36 -4.18
N ASP A 607 34.85 -27.52 -5.23
CA ASP A 607 36.02 -26.82 -5.75
C ASP A 607 36.27 -25.52 -4.98
N ILE A 608 37.46 -25.36 -4.43
CA ILE A 608 37.89 -24.12 -3.78
C ILE A 608 38.62 -23.27 -4.81
N TYR A 609 37.92 -22.30 -5.41
CA TYR A 609 38.58 -21.29 -6.24
C TYR A 609 39.34 -20.27 -5.37
N VAL A 610 40.61 -20.07 -5.68
CA VAL A 610 41.36 -18.90 -5.19
C VAL A 610 40.99 -17.75 -6.12
N ASP A 611 40.17 -16.81 -5.64
CA ASP A 611 39.71 -15.63 -6.37
C ASP A 611 40.88 -14.86 -7.00
N GLN A 612 41.15 -15.08 -8.30
CA GLN A 612 41.97 -14.17 -9.09
C GLN A 612 41.31 -13.67 -10.38
N ASP A 613 40.31 -14.37 -10.94
CA ASP A 613 39.85 -14.03 -12.31
C ASP A 613 38.40 -13.49 -12.44
N ASN A 614 37.61 -13.43 -11.37
CA ASN A 614 36.21 -12.96 -11.45
C ASN A 614 36.01 -11.43 -11.47
N LYS A 615 37.08 -10.63 -11.58
CA LYS A 615 36.99 -9.16 -11.61
C LYS A 615 36.66 -8.57 -12.99
N VAL A 616 36.76 -9.33 -14.08
CA VAL A 616 36.73 -8.74 -15.43
C VAL A 616 35.34 -8.72 -16.06
N VAL A 617 34.41 -9.62 -15.67
CA VAL A 617 33.09 -9.73 -16.33
C VAL A 617 32.02 -8.80 -15.74
N LYS A 618 32.14 -8.38 -14.47
CA LYS A 618 31.14 -7.53 -13.80
C LYS A 618 31.11 -6.06 -14.26
N GLY A 619 32.18 -5.56 -14.89
CA GLY A 619 32.27 -4.15 -15.28
C GLY A 619 31.37 -3.74 -16.45
N VAL A 620 30.89 -4.70 -17.27
CA VAL A 620 30.13 -4.38 -18.50
C VAL A 620 28.61 -4.39 -18.27
N GLU A 621 28.11 -5.10 -17.27
CA GLU A 621 26.66 -5.16 -16.95
C GLU A 621 26.20 -4.04 -16.00
N ASP A 622 27.09 -3.49 -15.17
CA ASP A 622 26.77 -2.44 -14.20
C ASP A 622 26.61 -1.04 -14.84
N GLU A 623 27.01 -0.84 -16.11
CA GLU A 623 26.84 0.41 -16.86
C GLU A 623 25.53 0.47 -17.66
N ARG A 624 24.45 -0.15 -17.16
CA ARG A 624 23.13 0.00 -17.78
C ARG A 624 22.57 1.38 -17.44
N ALA A 625 22.24 2.17 -18.47
CA ALA A 625 21.55 3.44 -18.28
C ALA A 625 20.17 3.18 -17.62
N VAL A 626 20.01 3.65 -16.39
CA VAL A 626 18.75 3.59 -15.64
C VAL A 626 18.12 4.98 -15.70
N ASP A 627 16.96 5.06 -16.32
CA ASP A 627 16.15 6.27 -16.30
C ASP A 627 15.43 6.37 -14.94
N VAL A 628 15.70 7.45 -14.20
CA VAL A 628 15.16 7.71 -12.85
C VAL A 628 14.01 8.71 -12.87
N ASP A 629 13.90 9.51 -13.95
CA ASP A 629 12.88 10.55 -14.11
C ASP A 629 11.84 10.17 -15.18
N GLY A 630 12.13 9.16 -15.99
CA GLY A 630 11.23 8.62 -17.01
C GLY A 630 9.91 8.15 -16.44
N VAL A 631 8.83 8.78 -16.89
CA VAL A 631 7.48 8.26 -16.67
C VAL A 631 7.27 7.13 -17.67
N ASN A 632 6.97 5.93 -17.18
CA ASN A 632 6.50 4.84 -18.06
C ASN A 632 5.16 5.25 -18.68
N GLU A 633 5.16 5.74 -19.92
CA GLU A 633 3.97 6.11 -20.70
C GLU A 633 3.05 4.92 -21.03
N GLY A 634 3.39 3.70 -20.61
CA GLY A 634 2.70 2.45 -20.98
C GLY A 634 1.27 2.29 -20.47
N GLY A 635 0.73 3.26 -19.72
CA GLY A 635 -0.64 3.27 -19.22
C GLY A 635 -1.57 4.33 -19.84
N GLU A 636 -1.06 5.19 -20.73
CA GLU A 636 -1.84 6.30 -21.25
C GLU A 636 -2.81 5.83 -22.35
N ARG A 637 -4.12 6.02 -22.10
CA ARG A 637 -5.15 5.77 -23.11
C ARG A 637 -5.08 6.89 -24.15
N LYS A 638 -4.31 6.66 -25.22
CA LYS A 638 -4.17 7.63 -26.32
C LYS A 638 -5.54 8.03 -26.88
N VAL A 639 -5.75 9.33 -27.05
CA VAL A 639 -6.92 9.84 -27.76
C VAL A 639 -6.94 9.21 -29.16
N PRO A 640 -8.04 8.54 -29.54
CA PRO A 640 -8.16 7.96 -30.86
C PRO A 640 -7.90 8.99 -31.97
N GLU A 641 -7.23 8.58 -33.04
CA GLU A 641 -6.86 9.44 -34.17
C GLU A 641 -8.07 10.17 -34.79
N TYR A 642 -9.24 9.51 -34.84
CA TYR A 642 -10.47 10.10 -35.37
C TYR A 642 -11.06 11.23 -34.48
N LEU A 643 -10.59 11.37 -33.23
CA LEU A 643 -10.94 12.47 -32.34
C LEU A 643 -9.88 13.58 -32.37
N GLN A 644 -8.69 13.37 -32.94
CA GLN A 644 -7.65 14.41 -33.03
C GLN A 644 -8.18 15.62 -33.82
N GLY A 645 -8.34 16.76 -33.13
CA GLY A 645 -8.89 18.00 -33.70
C GLY A 645 -10.28 18.39 -33.20
N TYR A 646 -10.93 17.56 -32.37
CA TYR A 646 -12.10 18.01 -31.60
C TYR A 646 -11.67 18.96 -30.48
N VAL A 647 -12.28 20.15 -30.46
CA VAL A 647 -11.93 21.26 -29.54
C VAL A 647 -12.31 20.95 -28.08
N ASP A 648 -13.23 20.01 -27.86
CA ASP A 648 -13.76 19.62 -26.55
C ASP A 648 -13.14 18.31 -26.00
N ILE A 649 -11.96 17.90 -26.48
CA ILE A 649 -11.21 16.83 -25.83
C ILE A 649 -10.66 17.39 -24.52
N ASP A 650 -10.97 16.73 -23.39
CA ASP A 650 -10.56 17.19 -22.08
C ASP A 650 -9.03 17.07 -21.92
N ASP A 651 -8.31 18.20 -22.01
CA ASP A 651 -6.83 18.29 -21.94
C ASP A 651 -6.24 18.10 -20.53
N ASP A 652 -7.07 17.93 -19.50
CA ASP A 652 -6.63 17.80 -18.10
C ASP A 652 -6.35 16.33 -17.73
N TYR A 653 -5.17 15.84 -18.11
CA TYR A 653 -4.66 14.49 -17.76
C TYR A 653 -4.19 14.35 -16.30
N ASN A 654 -4.12 15.46 -15.55
CA ASN A 654 -3.54 15.54 -14.20
C ASN A 654 -4.56 15.76 -13.09
N PHE A 655 -5.82 15.38 -13.29
CA PHE A 655 -6.85 15.51 -12.25
C PHE A 655 -6.46 14.76 -10.97
N PHE A 656 -6.46 15.48 -9.84
CA PHE A 656 -6.24 14.94 -8.51
C PHE A 656 -7.47 15.27 -7.65
N PRO A 657 -8.18 14.28 -7.11
CA PRO A 657 -9.22 14.57 -6.14
C PRO A 657 -8.55 15.15 -4.88
N SER A 658 -8.79 16.42 -4.59
CA SER A 658 -8.44 17.03 -3.30
C SER A 658 -9.17 16.30 -2.18
N GLN A 659 -8.55 16.22 -0.99
CA GLN A 659 -9.22 15.65 0.19
C GLN A 659 -10.53 16.41 0.46
N PRO A 660 -11.60 15.73 0.92
CA PRO A 660 -12.86 16.39 1.24
C PRO A 660 -12.66 17.51 2.25
N ASP A 661 -13.40 18.60 2.04
CA ASP A 661 -13.71 19.54 3.11
C ASP A 661 -14.63 18.82 4.11
N LEU A 662 -14.07 18.41 5.24
CA LEU A 662 -14.77 17.63 6.28
C LEU A 662 -15.96 18.37 6.91
N SER A 663 -16.12 19.67 6.61
CA SER A 663 -17.27 20.48 7.07
C SER A 663 -18.61 20.01 6.50
N ASP A 664 -18.64 19.43 5.29
CA ASP A 664 -19.86 18.89 4.67
C ASP A 664 -20.26 17.54 5.28
N VAL A 665 -19.27 16.74 5.72
CA VAL A 665 -19.51 15.44 6.36
C VAL A 665 -20.19 15.62 7.71
N GLU A 666 -19.81 16.65 8.48
CA GLU A 666 -20.47 16.99 9.76
C GLU A 666 -21.92 17.48 9.61
N GLN A 667 -22.27 18.14 8.49
CA GLN A 667 -23.64 18.56 8.22
C GLN A 667 -24.53 17.40 7.75
N VAL A 668 -23.97 16.47 6.97
CA VAL A 668 -24.65 15.25 6.54
C VAL A 668 -24.83 14.29 7.73
N ASP A 669 -23.86 14.22 8.65
CA ASP A 669 -23.99 13.44 9.90
C ASP A 669 -25.19 13.89 10.74
N ARG A 670 -25.55 15.17 10.73
CA ARG A 670 -26.73 15.66 11.48
C ARG A 670 -28.08 15.26 10.87
N ARG A 671 -28.13 14.92 9.58
CA ARG A 671 -29.36 14.39 8.92
C ARG A 671 -29.36 12.87 8.78
N ILE A 672 -28.19 12.22 8.79
CA ILE A 672 -28.02 10.77 8.82
C ILE A 672 -28.11 10.21 10.25
N LEU A 673 -28.18 11.07 11.28
CA LEU A 673 -28.68 10.68 12.59
C LEU A 673 -30.20 10.41 12.55
N LEU A 674 -30.57 9.24 12.00
CA LEU A 674 -31.21 8.29 12.90
C LEU A 674 -30.28 8.24 14.10
N LYS A 675 -30.64 8.95 15.19
CA LYS A 675 -30.03 8.72 16.51
C LYS A 675 -29.76 7.22 16.56
N PRO A 676 -28.57 6.75 16.98
CA PRO A 676 -28.51 5.37 17.43
C PRO A 676 -29.63 5.29 18.46
N GLN A 677 -30.75 4.67 18.07
CA GLN A 677 -31.69 4.22 19.07
C GLN A 677 -30.77 3.35 19.93
N PRO A 678 -30.61 3.65 21.24
CA PRO A 678 -30.04 2.63 22.10
C PRO A 678 -30.86 1.39 21.74
N PRO A 679 -30.22 0.31 21.28
CA PRO A 679 -30.90 -0.78 20.59
C PRO A 679 -32.16 -1.08 21.37
N THR A 680 -33.33 -0.83 20.76
CA THR A 680 -34.59 -1.22 21.39
C THR A 680 -34.41 -2.69 21.67
N ALA A 681 -34.38 -3.04 22.95
CA ALA A 681 -33.85 -4.28 23.46
C ALA A 681 -34.52 -5.49 22.80
N MET A 682 -33.99 -5.93 21.66
CA MET A 682 -33.93 -7.33 21.38
C MET A 682 -32.85 -7.87 22.29
N GLU A 683 -33.30 -8.69 23.23
CA GLU A 683 -32.53 -9.42 24.22
C GLU A 683 -31.36 -10.17 23.56
N TYR A 684 -30.26 -9.46 23.33
CA TYR A 684 -28.97 -10.07 23.55
C TYR A 684 -28.83 -10.22 25.05
N VAL A 685 -29.15 -11.42 25.52
CA VAL A 685 -28.69 -11.95 26.79
C VAL A 685 -27.18 -11.68 26.83
N ARG A 686 -26.77 -10.62 27.53
CA ARG A 686 -25.41 -10.48 28.05
C ARG A 686 -25.20 -11.71 28.92
N GLY A 687 -24.60 -12.75 28.35
CA GLY A 687 -23.88 -13.71 29.16
C GLY A 687 -22.88 -12.91 29.96
N LYS A 688 -23.04 -12.88 31.29
CA LYS A 688 -22.02 -12.38 32.19
C LYS A 688 -20.71 -13.05 31.79
N GLN A 689 -19.67 -12.25 31.57
CA GLN A 689 -18.32 -12.75 31.68
C GLN A 689 -18.09 -12.98 33.18
N ASP A 690 -18.57 -14.14 33.66
CA ASP A 690 -18.32 -14.59 35.01
C ASP A 690 -16.84 -14.93 35.11
N LEU A 691 -16.08 -14.09 35.82
CA LEU A 691 -14.99 -14.62 36.64
C LEU A 691 -15.56 -15.83 37.40
N PRO A 692 -14.85 -16.96 37.52
CA PRO A 692 -15.39 -18.10 38.25
C PRO A 692 -15.75 -17.63 39.66
N PRO A 693 -16.97 -17.94 40.16
CA PRO A 693 -17.37 -17.52 41.50
C PRO A 693 -16.36 -18.08 42.51
N PRO A 694 -16.08 -17.38 43.62
CA PRO A 694 -15.14 -17.84 44.63
C PRO A 694 -15.69 -19.15 45.24
N GLY A 695 -15.24 -20.29 44.69
CA GLY A 695 -15.78 -21.62 44.98
C GLY A 695 -15.88 -22.60 43.78
N GLY A 696 -15.80 -22.13 42.53
CA GLY A 696 -15.90 -22.99 41.33
C GLY A 696 -17.34 -23.45 40.98
N PHE A 697 -17.53 -24.07 39.81
CA PHE A 697 -18.84 -24.45 39.27
C PHE A 697 -19.33 -25.84 39.77
N GLU A 698 -20.66 -26.01 39.90
CA GLU A 698 -21.29 -27.29 40.24
C GLU A 698 -21.04 -28.37 39.18
N THR A 699 -20.72 -29.59 39.63
CA THR A 699 -20.35 -30.69 38.73
C THR A 699 -21.58 -31.27 37.99
N VAL A 700 -21.63 -31.07 36.67
CA VAL A 700 -22.62 -31.71 35.80
C VAL A 700 -22.24 -33.19 35.62
N LYS A 701 -23.05 -34.09 36.19
CA LYS A 701 -22.89 -35.55 36.01
C LYS A 701 -23.38 -36.00 34.63
N TYR A 702 -22.47 -36.10 33.67
CA TYR A 702 -22.74 -36.83 32.43
C TYR A 702 -22.78 -38.34 32.69
N LYS A 703 -23.92 -38.98 32.46
CA LYS A 703 -24.04 -40.44 32.45
C LYS A 703 -23.53 -40.96 31.09
N ARG A 704 -22.20 -41.06 30.95
CA ARG A 704 -21.56 -41.68 29.78
C ARG A 704 -21.74 -43.20 29.85
N SER A 705 -22.54 -43.78 28.95
CA SER A 705 -22.55 -45.24 28.74
C SER A 705 -21.34 -45.64 27.90
N LEU A 706 -20.17 -45.71 28.54
CA LEU A 706 -19.07 -46.50 27.98
C LEU A 706 -19.47 -47.98 28.05
N PRO A 707 -19.35 -48.76 26.98
CA PRO A 707 -19.64 -50.19 27.01
C PRO A 707 -18.49 -50.90 27.74
N LEU A 708 -18.48 -50.78 29.07
CA LEU A 708 -17.51 -51.43 29.96
C LEU A 708 -17.65 -52.97 29.94
N LYS A 709 -18.76 -53.49 29.42
CA LYS A 709 -18.99 -54.93 29.29
C LYS A 709 -19.37 -55.26 27.84
N GLY A 710 -18.39 -55.81 27.14
CA GLY A 710 -18.50 -56.34 25.78
C GLY A 710 -17.12 -56.48 25.13
N PRO A 711 -16.94 -57.41 24.18
CA PRO A 711 -15.65 -57.64 23.53
C PRO A 711 -15.11 -56.38 22.83
N SER A 712 -15.97 -55.46 22.39
CA SER A 712 -15.60 -54.20 21.74
C SER A 712 -14.93 -53.19 22.69
N GLY A 713 -15.34 -53.11 23.95
CA GLY A 713 -14.74 -52.18 24.93
C GLY A 713 -13.31 -52.59 25.32
N ALA A 714 -13.08 -53.89 25.53
CA ALA A 714 -11.76 -54.42 25.84
C ALA A 714 -10.76 -54.22 24.69
N VAL A 715 -11.22 -54.34 23.44
CA VAL A 715 -10.38 -54.07 22.26
C VAL A 715 -9.95 -52.61 22.23
N ILE A 716 -10.89 -51.66 22.36
CA ILE A 716 -10.56 -50.22 22.30
C ILE A 716 -9.55 -49.82 23.39
N PHE A 717 -9.78 -50.23 24.64
CA PHE A 717 -8.85 -49.90 25.73
C PHE A 717 -7.51 -50.64 25.59
N GLY A 718 -7.52 -51.88 25.11
CA GLY A 718 -6.30 -52.64 24.82
C GLY A 718 -5.45 -51.98 23.72
N THR A 719 -6.09 -51.50 22.65
CA THR A 719 -5.39 -50.81 21.55
C THR A 719 -4.78 -49.48 22.01
N ILE A 720 -5.50 -48.69 22.80
CA ILE A 720 -4.99 -47.42 23.33
C ILE A 720 -3.79 -47.66 24.27
N LEU A 721 -3.86 -48.68 25.13
CA LEU A 721 -2.75 -49.06 26.00
C LEU A 721 -1.53 -49.54 25.21
N ALA A 722 -1.73 -50.32 24.15
CA ALA A 722 -0.65 -50.81 23.30
C ALA A 722 0.05 -49.65 22.55
N ILE A 723 -0.71 -48.73 21.96
CA ILE A 723 -0.16 -47.56 21.25
C ILE A 723 0.61 -46.66 22.23
N SER A 724 0.05 -46.41 23.41
CA SER A 724 0.69 -45.58 24.43
C SER A 724 1.97 -46.24 24.95
N GLY A 725 1.95 -47.55 25.23
CA GLY A 725 3.12 -48.31 25.64
C GLY A 725 4.23 -48.34 24.59
N TRP A 726 3.87 -48.47 23.31
CA TRP A 726 4.82 -48.39 22.21
C TRP A 726 5.45 -47.00 22.07
N GLY A 727 4.67 -45.94 22.26
CA GLY A 727 5.16 -44.56 22.31
C GLY A 727 6.20 -44.35 23.42
N PHE A 728 5.92 -44.82 24.64
CA PHE A 728 6.89 -44.75 25.75
C PHE A 728 8.14 -45.58 25.52
N TYR A 729 8.01 -46.77 24.90
CA TYR A 729 9.17 -47.58 24.52
C TYR A 729 10.06 -46.87 23.50
N LYS A 730 9.47 -46.25 22.47
CA LYS A 730 10.20 -45.47 21.47
C LYS A 730 10.91 -44.25 22.05
N LEU A 731 10.26 -43.55 22.98
CA LEU A 731 10.89 -42.46 23.73
C LEU A 731 12.10 -42.96 24.54
N GLY A 732 11.98 -44.12 25.17
CA GLY A 732 13.08 -44.76 25.91
C GLY A 732 14.27 -45.11 25.02
N GLN A 733 14.02 -45.64 23.81
CA GLN A 733 15.08 -45.91 22.83
C GLN A 733 15.78 -44.62 22.37
N GLY A 734 15.02 -43.57 22.04
CA GLY A 734 15.61 -42.29 21.62
C GLY A 734 16.47 -41.63 22.71
N ASN A 735 16.07 -41.77 23.98
CA ASN A 735 16.87 -41.27 25.10
C ASN A 735 18.18 -42.05 25.32
N LEU A 736 18.23 -43.33 24.95
CA LEU A 736 19.46 -44.13 24.99
C LEU A 736 20.39 -43.74 23.84
N GLU A 737 19.86 -43.59 22.63
CA GLU A 737 20.62 -43.15 21.44
C GLU A 737 21.24 -41.76 21.66
N MET A 738 20.48 -40.81 22.24
CA MET A 738 20.99 -39.49 22.62
C MET A 738 22.20 -39.57 23.58
N ARG A 739 22.15 -40.47 24.56
CA ARG A 739 23.27 -40.65 25.51
C ARG A 739 24.48 -41.31 24.87
N GLU A 740 24.29 -42.18 23.88
CA GLU A 740 25.38 -42.77 23.11
C GLU A 740 26.04 -41.73 22.20
N LEU A 741 25.25 -40.91 21.50
CA LEU A 741 25.72 -39.78 20.70
C LEU A 741 26.53 -38.77 21.53
N GLU A 742 26.11 -38.47 22.75
CA GLU A 742 26.88 -37.61 23.66
C GLU A 742 28.24 -38.22 24.01
N ARG A 743 28.31 -39.53 24.28
CA ARG A 743 29.58 -40.22 24.54
C ARG A 743 30.47 -40.23 23.31
N GLU A 744 29.94 -40.46 22.13
CA GLU A 744 30.69 -40.42 20.88
C GLU A 744 31.25 -39.02 20.59
N LYS A 745 30.46 -37.96 20.83
CA LYS A 745 30.92 -36.57 20.72
C LYS A 745 32.03 -36.23 21.72
N ILE A 746 31.94 -36.74 22.95
CA ILE A 746 33.00 -36.55 23.95
C ILE A 746 34.25 -37.32 23.52
N TRP A 747 34.10 -38.56 23.03
CA TRP A 747 35.22 -39.38 22.58
C TRP A 747 35.93 -38.78 21.35
N SER A 748 35.17 -38.23 20.39
CA SER A 748 35.73 -37.56 19.22
C SER A 748 36.48 -36.28 19.59
N ARG A 749 35.96 -35.49 20.54
CA ARG A 749 36.66 -34.31 21.07
C ARG A 749 37.96 -34.64 21.80
N ILE A 750 38.02 -35.76 22.51
CA ILE A 750 39.23 -36.16 23.27
C ILE A 750 40.28 -36.77 22.35
N ASN A 751 39.90 -37.57 21.36
CA ASN A 751 40.86 -38.37 20.59
C ASN A 751 41.05 -37.91 19.14
N ILE A 752 39.96 -37.59 18.43
CA ILE A 752 40.02 -37.30 16.99
C ILE A 752 40.43 -35.85 16.74
N VAL A 753 39.85 -34.90 17.49
CA VAL A 753 40.14 -33.47 17.29
C VAL A 753 41.62 -33.15 17.54
N PRO A 754 42.28 -33.62 18.62
CA PRO A 754 43.71 -33.37 18.80
C PRO A 754 44.58 -34.05 17.73
N ALA A 755 44.18 -35.23 17.25
CA ALA A 755 44.91 -35.91 16.17
C ALA A 755 44.81 -35.16 14.84
N LEU A 756 43.64 -34.61 14.50
CA LEU A 756 43.45 -33.77 13.32
C LEU A 756 44.21 -32.45 13.44
N MET A 757 44.22 -31.82 14.62
CA MET A 757 45.03 -30.61 14.86
C MET A 757 46.52 -30.91 14.72
N ALA A 758 47.00 -32.05 15.23
CA ALA A 758 48.39 -32.46 15.10
C ALA A 758 48.81 -32.79 13.66
N GLU A 759 47.92 -33.36 12.84
CA GLU A 759 48.17 -33.54 11.40
C GLU A 759 48.19 -32.19 10.67
N ASN A 760 47.27 -31.27 11.00
CA ASN A 760 47.27 -29.94 10.42
C ASN A 760 48.57 -29.17 10.75
N ASP A 761 49.05 -29.25 12.00
CA ASP A 761 50.33 -28.65 12.41
C ASP A 761 51.52 -29.27 11.66
N ARG A 762 51.52 -30.60 11.45
CA ARG A 762 52.54 -31.29 10.65
C ARG A 762 52.52 -30.85 9.19
N ASP A 763 51.33 -30.66 8.63
CA ASP A 763 51.19 -30.21 7.24
C ASP A 763 51.57 -28.74 7.07
N ILE A 764 51.23 -27.87 8.04
CA ILE A 764 51.73 -26.49 8.08
C ILE A 764 53.25 -26.50 8.12
N TYR A 765 53.86 -27.29 9.00
CA TYR A 765 55.32 -27.40 9.09
C TYR A 765 55.97 -27.92 7.79
N ARG A 766 55.36 -28.90 7.13
CA ARG A 766 55.81 -29.40 5.81
C ARG A 766 55.72 -28.31 4.74
N ARG A 767 54.64 -27.52 4.73
CA ARG A 767 54.44 -26.39 3.81
C ARG A 767 55.46 -25.28 4.05
N GLU A 768 55.73 -24.94 5.30
CA GLU A 768 56.76 -23.96 5.67
C GLU A 768 58.16 -24.43 5.25
N ARG A 769 58.51 -25.69 5.51
CA ARG A 769 59.78 -26.31 5.06
C ARG A 769 59.91 -26.29 3.54
N ALA A 770 58.84 -26.63 2.82
CA ALA A 770 58.82 -26.60 1.35
C ALA A 770 58.88 -25.16 0.80
N ALA A 771 58.25 -24.20 1.47
CA ALA A 771 58.34 -22.78 1.13
C ALA A 771 59.78 -22.26 1.32
N MET A 772 60.41 -22.53 2.46
CA MET A 772 61.81 -22.17 2.71
C MET A 772 62.77 -22.83 1.71
N ALA A 773 62.54 -24.10 1.35
CA ALA A 773 63.35 -24.79 0.34
C ALA A 773 63.21 -24.13 -1.04
N ARG A 774 61.98 -23.83 -1.47
CA ARG A 774 61.73 -23.10 -2.73
C ARG A 774 62.35 -21.70 -2.72
N GLU A 775 62.21 -20.97 -1.62
CA GLU A 775 62.81 -19.64 -1.46
C GLU A 775 64.33 -19.70 -1.56
N SER A 776 64.96 -20.71 -0.93
CA SER A 776 66.40 -20.95 -1.01
C SER A 776 66.89 -21.28 -2.43
N GLU A 777 66.11 -22.03 -3.20
CA GLU A 777 66.43 -22.38 -4.58
C GLU A 777 66.30 -21.17 -5.51
N ILE A 778 65.28 -20.33 -5.29
CA ILE A 778 65.03 -19.12 -6.07
C ILE A 778 66.12 -18.06 -5.82
N MET A 779 66.59 -17.92 -4.59
CA MET A 779 67.50 -16.86 -4.18
C MET A 779 68.99 -17.29 -4.13
N LYS A 780 69.33 -18.46 -4.68
CA LYS A 780 70.70 -19.03 -4.64
C LYS A 780 71.77 -18.14 -5.27
N ASP A 781 71.40 -17.29 -6.22
CA ASP A 781 72.31 -16.42 -6.96
C ASP A 781 72.48 -15.02 -6.33
N VAL A 782 71.78 -14.73 -5.23
CA VAL A 782 71.81 -13.42 -4.54
C VAL A 782 72.89 -13.41 -3.44
N LYS A 783 74.01 -12.72 -3.70
CA LYS A 783 75.14 -12.62 -2.74
C LYS A 783 74.72 -11.94 -1.43
N GLY A 784 74.86 -12.66 -0.31
CA GLY A 784 74.65 -12.14 1.05
C GLY A 784 73.26 -12.40 1.64
N TRP A 785 72.37 -13.09 0.91
CA TRP A 785 71.03 -13.44 1.37
C TRP A 785 71.02 -14.78 2.15
N GLN A 786 70.17 -14.88 3.18
CA GLN A 786 69.98 -16.08 4.01
C GLN A 786 68.49 -16.47 4.06
N VAL A 787 68.21 -17.78 4.06
CA VAL A 787 66.86 -18.35 4.03
C VAL A 787 66.04 -17.89 5.24
N GLY A 788 64.85 -17.32 5.00
CA GLY A 788 63.93 -16.84 6.04
C GLY A 788 64.17 -15.41 6.54
N GLN A 789 65.18 -14.68 6.05
CA GLN A 789 65.33 -13.25 6.33
C GLN A 789 64.67 -12.40 5.22
N SER A 790 63.64 -11.65 5.59
CA SER A 790 63.01 -10.65 4.73
C SER A 790 64.00 -9.55 4.33
N VAL A 791 64.10 -9.25 3.04
CA VAL A 791 64.90 -8.16 2.46
C VAL A 791 64.41 -6.77 2.92
N TYR A 792 63.21 -6.70 3.54
CA TYR A 792 62.56 -5.45 3.96
C TYR A 792 62.69 -5.13 5.47
N ASN A 793 63.51 -5.84 6.23
CA ASN A 793 63.75 -5.53 7.65
C ASN A 793 64.65 -4.29 7.85
N GLY A 794 64.20 -3.13 7.37
CA GLY A 794 64.60 -1.83 7.89
C GLY A 794 63.78 -1.47 9.13
N LYS A 795 64.36 -0.68 10.06
CA LYS A 795 63.80 -0.26 11.37
C LYS A 795 62.38 0.37 11.37
N ARG A 796 61.69 0.45 10.23
CA ARG A 796 60.35 1.05 10.10
C ARG A 796 59.18 0.07 10.22
N TYR A 797 59.41 -1.24 10.19
CA TYR A 797 58.35 -2.24 10.34
C TYR A 797 58.74 -3.26 11.41
N ASN A 798 58.42 -2.95 12.67
CA ASN A 798 58.33 -3.95 13.73
C ASN A 798 56.86 -4.32 13.89
N THR A 799 56.47 -5.51 13.43
CA THR A 799 55.28 -6.19 13.95
C THR A 799 55.61 -6.73 15.34
N PRO A 800 54.78 -6.48 16.37
CA PRO A 800 55.01 -7.04 17.70
C PRO A 800 54.86 -8.56 17.65
N SER A 801 55.87 -9.24 18.18
CA SER A 801 55.88 -10.67 18.44
C SER A 801 54.75 -11.03 19.40
N MET A 802 53.78 -11.82 18.93
CA MET A 802 52.79 -12.46 19.80
C MET A 802 53.51 -13.52 20.65
N TYR A 803 53.42 -13.37 21.97
CA TYR A 803 53.76 -14.44 22.91
C TYR A 803 52.66 -15.51 22.86
N VAL A 804 53.06 -16.77 22.76
CA VAL A 804 52.20 -17.92 23.05
C VAL A 804 52.31 -18.18 24.55
N LEU A 805 51.17 -18.22 25.25
CA LEU A 805 51.03 -18.80 26.59
C LEU A 805 50.87 -20.32 26.47
#